data_AF-A0A9P3BMD4-F1
#
_entry.id   AF-A0A9P3BMD4-F1
#
_cell.length_a   1.000
_cell.length_b   1.000
_cell.length_c   1.000
_cell.angle_alpha   90.00
_cell.angle_beta   90.00
_cell.angle_gamma   90.00
#
_symmetry.space_group_name_H-M   'P 1'
#
loop_
_entity.id
_entity.type
_entity.pdbx_description
1 polymer ?
#
loop_
_entity_poly.entity_id
_entity_poly.type
_entity_poly.pdbx_seq_one_letter_code
_entity_poly.pdbx_strand_id
1 'polypeptide(L)'
;MRSLSALSTAALLALATVPGTAFDDIYPQQQKEAFNTTEVPRAPLPWGMVNFLHTTDTHGWLDGHANVPSWGADWGDFVSFVMHMKDKALRKKVDLLLIDSGDFHDGGGLSDSTSPKGAVSDSIFENIDYDILTVGNHGVRTGAEALNIHHNLSRVFGDRFLTSNVDVKENGILKSIGNRYRAFQTRNGLRIVAFGVTVNDPVLRDLNNTEVYSAGWIFKQTWFEEAMKKEADLYVLVGHAPTYASCLDPKKDNPLVCLRDRIRNSTDKPIQLFGGHAHHRNFTCYDERSSGIESGKYCDTVGWVALNNVSSPTWSGAKALLGDEPHPNKSCAVGNQGGIQDIPYFLDRRYLDWNRVTFAYHTVYLEGDTGNPSVPASFDTPLGRKVTDDISKARHLLNLTHFLGCAKEDYCFNCKKVGQDGNIYELLKVALADTVVNKERAHLARVVISNDGTIRDNIYQGPFTTGDAYAVVPFPNYFQYIANMSCPDFKKMTSSLQAKQDVSCIDDGDHNDSSVIDEEGHGSQSQSHLELRSIFDDRSYHRATFSYKPEQQNRERKQYSPGYTTHDALGNDGDDTLHSPIIEDERYMKLFWANASFPNPSHYPPSFDVVFTNYLTKRILDALNKTGAPYTENDVIDYLPRAYTSREVLVDHTARNWGQDRENCPIRRPGDR
;
A
#
# COMPACT_ATOMS: atom_id res chain seq x y z
N MET A 1 -36.16 3.14 -5.09
CA MET A 1 -36.54 1.73 -5.23
C MET A 1 -35.36 1.01 -5.86
N ARG A 2 -34.57 0.30 -5.05
CA ARG A 2 -33.40 -0.44 -5.52
C ARG A 2 -33.87 -1.75 -6.16
N SER A 3 -33.70 -1.89 -7.47
CA SER A 3 -33.90 -3.15 -8.17
C SER A 3 -32.77 -4.10 -7.78
N LEU A 4 -33.12 -5.13 -7.00
CA LEU A 4 -32.35 -6.37 -6.89
C LEU A 4 -32.14 -6.90 -8.31
N SER A 5 -30.92 -6.75 -8.84
CA SER A 5 -30.53 -7.36 -10.10
C SER A 5 -29.66 -8.57 -9.79
N ALA A 6 -30.19 -9.71 -10.25
CA ALA A 6 -29.65 -11.06 -10.25
C ALA A 6 -28.12 -11.17 -10.11
N LEU A 7 -27.69 -11.82 -9.03
CA LEU A 7 -26.42 -12.52 -8.95
C LEU A 7 -26.30 -13.49 -10.13
N SER A 8 -25.17 -13.43 -10.84
CA SER A 8 -24.81 -14.40 -11.85
C SER A 8 -24.64 -15.77 -11.18
N THR A 9 -25.55 -16.68 -11.47
CA THR A 9 -25.64 -18.05 -10.97
C THR A 9 -24.59 -18.97 -11.61
N ALA A 10 -23.31 -18.77 -11.30
CA ALA A 10 -22.25 -19.65 -11.78
C ALA A 10 -21.09 -19.81 -10.76
N ALA A 11 -21.39 -20.09 -9.49
CA ALA A 11 -20.39 -20.57 -8.52
C ALA A 11 -21.00 -21.29 -7.29
N LEU A 12 -22.23 -21.81 -7.38
CA LEU A 12 -22.94 -22.43 -6.25
C LEU A 12 -23.50 -23.80 -6.64
N LEU A 13 -22.62 -24.79 -6.77
CA LEU A 13 -23.00 -26.20 -6.86
C LEU A 13 -21.86 -27.06 -6.31
N ALA A 14 -21.73 -27.09 -4.98
CA ALA A 14 -21.28 -28.24 -4.18
C ALA A 14 -21.16 -27.83 -2.71
N LEU A 15 -22.25 -27.94 -1.93
CA LEU A 15 -22.16 -27.98 -0.47
C LEU A 15 -23.09 -29.08 0.05
N ALA A 16 -22.48 -30.13 0.59
CA ALA A 16 -23.14 -30.98 1.56
C ALA A 16 -23.29 -30.16 2.85
N THR A 17 -24.52 -30.09 3.35
CA THR A 17 -24.87 -29.39 4.58
C THR A 17 -24.27 -30.10 5.80
N VAL A 18 -23.43 -29.41 6.57
CA VAL A 18 -23.14 -29.78 7.96
C VAL A 18 -23.88 -28.79 8.86
N PRO A 19 -24.75 -29.24 9.78
CA PRO A 19 -25.44 -28.37 10.71
C PRO A 19 -24.51 -28.03 11.88
N GLY A 20 -23.96 -26.81 11.88
CA GLY A 20 -23.30 -26.22 13.04
C GLY A 20 -24.32 -25.43 13.86
N THR A 21 -24.51 -25.82 15.11
CA THR A 21 -25.37 -25.15 16.09
C THR A 21 -24.95 -23.70 16.30
N ALA A 22 -25.88 -22.78 16.02
CA ALA A 22 -25.76 -21.37 16.30
C ALA A 22 -25.95 -21.11 17.80
N PHE A 23 -24.86 -20.75 18.47
CA PHE A 23 -24.82 -19.82 19.60
C PHE A 23 -23.38 -19.30 19.65
N ASP A 24 -23.19 -18.00 19.40
CA ASP A 24 -21.96 -17.30 19.77
C ASP A 24 -22.33 -15.83 20.02
N ASP A 25 -21.79 -15.30 21.12
CA ASP A 25 -22.27 -14.19 21.91
C ASP A 25 -22.25 -12.80 21.24
N ILE A 26 -23.03 -11.88 21.81
CA ILE A 26 -23.11 -10.44 21.47
C ILE A 26 -21.82 -9.75 21.95
N TYR A 27 -20.71 -9.96 21.26
CA TYR A 27 -19.48 -9.16 21.41
C TYR A 27 -19.29 -8.25 20.21
N PRO A 28 -18.69 -7.05 20.41
CA PRO A 28 -18.36 -6.18 19.30
C PRO A 28 -17.38 -6.90 18.38
N GLN A 29 -17.72 -7.10 17.10
CA GLN A 29 -16.94 -7.97 16.20
C GLN A 29 -15.82 -7.22 15.49
N GLN A 30 -14.58 -7.48 15.92
CA GLN A 30 -13.37 -7.43 15.08
C GLN A 30 -13.19 -8.83 14.46
N GLN A 31 -12.17 -9.06 13.62
CA GLN A 31 -11.67 -10.43 13.47
C GLN A 31 -11.43 -11.05 14.85
N LYS A 32 -11.96 -12.26 15.08
CA LYS A 32 -11.91 -12.93 16.39
C LYS A 32 -10.47 -13.11 16.88
N GLU A 33 -9.53 -13.22 15.95
CA GLU A 33 -8.11 -13.47 16.19
C GLU A 33 -7.31 -12.18 16.43
N ALA A 34 -7.87 -11.01 16.16
CA ALA A 34 -7.12 -9.77 16.20
C ALA A 34 -6.96 -9.24 17.63
N PHE A 35 -5.78 -8.70 17.92
CA PHE A 35 -5.51 -8.10 19.22
C PHE A 35 -6.21 -6.76 19.42
N ASN A 36 -6.66 -6.50 20.64
CA ASN A 36 -7.19 -5.20 21.04
C ASN A 36 -6.07 -4.15 21.12
N THR A 37 -6.32 -2.97 20.56
CA THR A 37 -5.46 -1.80 20.80
C THR A 37 -5.73 -1.21 22.17
N THR A 38 -4.68 -0.63 22.77
CA THR A 38 -4.73 0.06 24.06
C THR A 38 -4.49 1.56 23.94
N GLU A 39 -3.98 2.03 22.79
CA GLU A 39 -3.75 3.45 22.60
C GLU A 39 -5.03 4.16 22.16
N VAL A 40 -5.23 5.35 22.71
CA VAL A 40 -6.41 6.19 22.46
C VAL A 40 -5.95 7.42 21.67
N PRO A 41 -6.75 7.90 20.70
CA PRO A 41 -6.43 9.13 19.98
C PRO A 41 -6.20 10.33 20.91
N ARG A 42 -5.24 11.18 20.53
CA ARG A 42 -4.76 12.32 21.32
C ARG A 42 -5.73 13.50 21.36
N ALA A 43 -6.62 13.62 20.39
CA ALA A 43 -7.60 14.71 20.29
C ALA A 43 -8.70 14.39 19.27
N PRO A 44 -9.89 15.03 19.38
CA PRO A 44 -10.93 14.94 18.36
C PRO A 44 -10.49 15.53 17.01
N LEU A 45 -11.10 15.04 15.92
CA LEU A 45 -10.89 15.58 14.57
C LEU A 45 -11.34 17.04 14.46
N PRO A 46 -10.53 17.91 13.83
CA PRO A 46 -10.97 19.24 13.44
C PRO A 46 -11.94 19.16 12.26
N TRP A 47 -13.14 19.72 12.40
CA TRP A 47 -14.16 19.73 11.35
C TRP A 47 -14.14 21.07 10.61
N GLY A 48 -14.22 21.01 9.28
CA GLY A 48 -14.35 22.17 8.40
C GLY A 48 -15.71 22.23 7.71
N MET A 49 -15.86 23.22 6.84
CA MET A 49 -17.00 23.33 5.91
C MET A 49 -17.09 22.10 5.00
N VAL A 50 -15.94 21.59 4.54
CA VAL A 50 -15.80 20.42 3.66
C VAL A 50 -14.74 19.50 4.26
N ASN A 51 -15.05 18.22 4.36
CA ASN A 51 -14.21 17.23 5.02
C ASN A 51 -14.02 16.02 4.11
N PHE A 52 -12.92 15.30 4.30
CA PHE A 52 -12.56 14.15 3.51
C PHE A 52 -12.07 13.01 4.39
N LEU A 53 -12.59 11.81 4.13
CA LEU A 53 -11.93 10.57 4.52
C LEU A 53 -11.26 9.98 3.30
N HIS A 54 -10.01 9.54 3.45
CA HIS A 54 -9.20 9.08 2.34
C HIS A 54 -8.53 7.74 2.67
N THR A 55 -8.64 6.80 1.74
CA THR A 55 -7.92 5.52 1.74
C THR A 55 -7.10 5.41 0.45
N THR A 56 -6.02 4.62 0.50
CA THR A 56 -5.17 4.33 -0.66
C THR A 56 -4.38 3.08 -0.38
N ASP A 57 -3.92 2.41 -1.44
CA ASP A 57 -2.97 1.30 -1.34
C ASP A 57 -3.48 0.20 -0.39
N THR A 58 -4.79 -0.08 -0.40
CA THR A 58 -5.42 -1.06 0.51
C THR A 58 -4.89 -2.47 0.27
N HIS A 59 -4.52 -2.79 -0.98
CA HIS A 59 -3.91 -4.05 -1.40
C HIS A 59 -4.59 -5.31 -0.84
N GLY A 60 -5.92 -5.29 -0.70
CA GLY A 60 -6.70 -6.44 -0.27
C GLY A 60 -6.70 -6.74 1.23
N TRP A 61 -6.14 -5.87 2.07
CA TRP A 61 -6.14 -5.96 3.54
C TRP A 61 -7.51 -5.64 4.16
N LEU A 62 -8.58 -6.13 3.56
CA LEU A 62 -9.96 -5.89 3.99
C LEU A 62 -10.29 -6.68 5.26
N ASP A 63 -9.48 -7.67 5.61
CA ASP A 63 -9.55 -8.45 6.83
C ASP A 63 -8.78 -7.85 8.01
N GLY A 64 -7.99 -6.79 7.82
CA GLY A 64 -7.23 -6.13 8.89
C GLY A 64 -5.98 -6.92 9.33
N HIS A 65 -5.21 -6.31 10.24
CA HIS A 65 -3.94 -6.87 10.74
C HIS A 65 -4.12 -7.58 12.07
N ALA A 66 -4.42 -8.89 12.06
CA ALA A 66 -4.68 -9.63 13.29
C ALA A 66 -3.54 -9.53 14.34
N ASN A 67 -2.29 -9.53 13.87
CA ASN A 67 -1.10 -9.52 14.72
C ASN A 67 -0.60 -8.10 15.08
N VAL A 68 -1.21 -7.04 14.53
CA VAL A 68 -0.81 -5.65 14.79
C VAL A 68 -1.98 -4.90 15.43
N PRO A 69 -2.00 -4.76 16.78
CA PRO A 69 -3.14 -4.18 17.48
C PRO A 69 -3.58 -2.81 16.95
N SER A 70 -2.63 -1.96 16.58
CA SER A 70 -2.89 -0.61 16.06
C SER A 70 -3.68 -0.61 14.74
N TRP A 71 -3.70 -1.72 13.99
CA TRP A 71 -4.28 -1.83 12.65
C TRP A 71 -5.26 -3.03 12.50
N GLY A 72 -5.80 -3.50 13.62
CA GLY A 72 -6.56 -4.76 13.65
C GLY A 72 -8.03 -4.68 13.19
N ALA A 73 -8.56 -3.50 12.86
CA ALA A 73 -9.95 -3.40 12.39
C ALA A 73 -10.11 -3.99 10.97
N ASP A 74 -11.27 -4.59 10.69
CA ASP A 74 -11.58 -5.07 9.35
C ASP A 74 -12.39 -4.04 8.52
N TRP A 75 -12.76 -4.38 7.29
CA TRP A 75 -13.55 -3.49 6.43
C TRP A 75 -14.97 -3.26 6.96
N GLY A 76 -15.54 -4.19 7.72
CA GLY A 76 -16.86 -4.05 8.34
C GLY A 76 -16.85 -3.04 9.51
N ASP A 77 -15.76 -3.01 10.27
CA ASP A 77 -15.49 -1.95 11.24
C ASP A 77 -15.39 -0.58 10.55
N PHE A 78 -14.67 -0.51 9.43
CA PHE A 78 -14.55 0.72 8.66
C PHE A 78 -15.88 1.18 8.05
N VAL A 79 -16.73 0.24 7.61
CA VAL A 79 -18.12 0.53 7.18
C VAL A 79 -18.91 1.17 8.30
N SER A 80 -18.85 0.63 9.52
CA SER A 80 -19.53 1.21 10.68
C SER A 80 -19.00 2.61 11.01
N PHE A 81 -17.67 2.78 11.01
CA PHE A 81 -17.02 4.08 11.19
C PHE A 81 -17.51 5.13 10.20
N VAL A 82 -17.50 4.81 8.90
CA VAL A 82 -17.94 5.69 7.82
C VAL A 82 -19.41 6.08 7.98
N MET A 83 -20.28 5.14 8.32
CA MET A 83 -21.70 5.43 8.53
C MET A 83 -21.92 6.46 9.64
N HIS A 84 -21.21 6.33 10.76
CA HIS A 84 -21.29 7.30 11.86
C HIS A 84 -20.65 8.65 11.51
N MET A 85 -19.54 8.66 10.77
CA MET A 85 -18.91 9.89 10.30
C MET A 85 -19.81 10.66 9.35
N LYS A 86 -20.50 9.98 8.42
CA LYS A 86 -21.53 10.58 7.56
C LYS A 86 -22.68 11.16 8.39
N ASP A 87 -23.21 10.43 9.38
CA ASP A 87 -24.26 10.95 10.27
C ASP A 87 -23.81 12.20 11.05
N LYS A 88 -22.57 12.21 11.57
CA LYS A 88 -21.97 13.39 12.21
C LYS A 88 -21.92 14.59 11.26
N ALA A 89 -21.46 14.40 10.02
CA ALA A 89 -21.42 15.46 9.02
C ALA A 89 -22.82 16.03 8.72
N LEU A 90 -23.83 15.16 8.62
CA LEU A 90 -25.23 15.57 8.44
C LEU A 90 -25.76 16.42 9.59
N ARG A 91 -25.50 16.00 10.84
CA ARG A 91 -25.91 16.78 12.04
C ARG A 91 -25.21 18.12 12.11
N LYS A 92 -23.94 18.19 11.70
CA LYS A 92 -23.14 19.42 11.61
C LYS A 92 -23.51 20.30 10.43
N LYS A 93 -24.29 19.80 9.46
CA LYS A 93 -24.62 20.49 8.19
C LYS A 93 -23.36 20.90 7.41
N VAL A 94 -22.36 20.02 7.40
CA VAL A 94 -21.12 20.16 6.61
C VAL A 94 -21.02 19.02 5.61
N ASP A 95 -20.16 19.16 4.61
CA ASP A 95 -19.91 18.07 3.66
C ASP A 95 -18.80 17.14 4.17
N LEU A 96 -18.98 15.85 3.91
CA LEU A 96 -17.96 14.82 4.08
C LEU A 96 -17.93 13.98 2.81
N LEU A 97 -16.77 13.90 2.17
CA LEU A 97 -16.55 13.13 0.95
C LEU A 97 -15.56 11.99 1.22
N LEU A 98 -15.82 10.83 0.65
CA LEU A 98 -14.96 9.66 0.76
C LEU A 98 -14.17 9.46 -0.53
N ILE A 99 -12.85 9.35 -0.39
CA ILE A 99 -11.91 9.28 -1.50
C ILE A 99 -11.08 7.99 -1.42
N ASP A 100 -10.86 7.30 -2.54
CA ASP A 100 -9.89 6.20 -2.62
C ASP A 100 -8.93 6.35 -3.81
N SER A 101 -7.63 6.24 -3.55
CA SER A 101 -6.57 6.43 -4.57
C SER A 101 -6.04 5.15 -5.21
N GLY A 102 -6.76 4.03 -5.15
CA GLY A 102 -6.48 2.82 -5.92
C GLY A 102 -5.52 1.83 -5.26
N ASP A 103 -5.11 0.82 -6.03
CA ASP A 103 -4.40 -0.40 -5.60
C ASP A 103 -5.18 -1.23 -4.57
N PHE A 104 -6.22 -1.91 -5.07
CA PHE A 104 -7.16 -2.73 -4.29
C PHE A 104 -6.67 -4.15 -3.98
N HIS A 105 -5.60 -4.62 -4.63
CA HIS A 105 -5.11 -6.01 -4.56
C HIS A 105 -3.58 -6.06 -4.70
N ASP A 106 -2.97 -7.26 -4.76
CA ASP A 106 -1.53 -7.53 -4.68
C ASP A 106 -0.89 -7.21 -3.31
N GLY A 107 -1.43 -7.83 -2.27
CA GLY A 107 -0.94 -7.69 -0.89
C GLY A 107 -1.72 -8.45 0.16
N GLY A 108 -2.87 -9.05 -0.18
CA GLY A 108 -3.73 -9.76 0.76
C GLY A 108 -4.39 -10.99 0.14
N GLY A 109 -4.55 -12.05 0.92
CA GLY A 109 -5.11 -13.32 0.44
C GLY A 109 -6.55 -13.19 -0.09
N LEU A 110 -7.35 -12.27 0.46
CA LEU A 110 -8.73 -12.03 0.03
C LEU A 110 -8.83 -11.59 -1.44
N SER A 111 -7.87 -10.79 -1.91
CA SER A 111 -7.85 -10.29 -3.28
C SER A 111 -7.05 -11.19 -4.23
N ASP A 112 -6.02 -11.87 -3.73
CA ASP A 112 -4.95 -12.43 -4.56
C ASP A 112 -5.05 -13.94 -4.81
N SER A 113 -5.92 -14.62 -4.06
CA SER A 113 -6.21 -16.05 -4.18
C SER A 113 -7.20 -16.38 -5.31
N THR A 114 -7.79 -15.37 -5.95
CA THR A 114 -8.72 -15.53 -7.08
C THR A 114 -8.07 -15.20 -8.42
N SER A 115 -8.67 -15.69 -9.50
CA SER A 115 -8.29 -15.31 -10.87
C SER A 115 -9.54 -14.91 -11.66
N PRO A 116 -9.65 -13.65 -12.13
CA PRO A 116 -8.74 -12.53 -11.88
C PRO A 116 -8.67 -12.16 -10.40
N LYS A 117 -7.63 -11.41 -10.01
CA LYS A 117 -7.53 -10.84 -8.66
C LYS A 117 -8.68 -9.87 -8.43
N GLY A 118 -9.15 -9.78 -7.18
CA GLY A 118 -10.28 -8.93 -6.82
C GLY A 118 -11.65 -9.58 -6.96
N ALA A 119 -11.78 -10.72 -7.64
CA ALA A 119 -13.08 -11.32 -7.96
C ALA A 119 -14.00 -11.60 -6.76
N VAL A 120 -13.42 -11.79 -5.56
CA VAL A 120 -14.17 -11.87 -4.29
C VAL A 120 -14.08 -10.57 -3.49
N SER A 121 -12.86 -10.03 -3.30
CA SER A 121 -12.65 -8.85 -2.45
C SER A 121 -13.37 -7.59 -2.95
N ASP A 122 -13.60 -7.43 -4.25
CA ASP A 122 -14.31 -6.27 -4.82
C ASP A 122 -15.72 -6.14 -4.22
N SER A 123 -16.41 -7.26 -4.00
CA SER A 123 -17.76 -7.29 -3.41
C SER A 123 -17.78 -6.93 -1.92
N ILE A 124 -16.64 -7.05 -1.23
CA ILE A 124 -16.45 -6.59 0.14
C ILE A 124 -16.12 -5.09 0.11
N PHE A 125 -15.17 -4.69 -0.74
CA PHE A 125 -14.72 -3.31 -0.91
C PHE A 125 -15.88 -2.35 -1.23
N GLU A 126 -16.79 -2.74 -2.13
CA GLU A 126 -17.91 -1.91 -2.59
C GLU A 126 -18.94 -1.51 -1.50
N ASN A 127 -18.84 -2.06 -0.28
CA ASN A 127 -19.73 -1.69 0.83
C ASN A 127 -19.44 -0.30 1.42
N ILE A 128 -18.36 0.36 0.99
CA ILE A 128 -18.11 1.77 1.28
C ILE A 128 -18.65 2.63 0.14
N ASP A 129 -19.51 3.58 0.50
CA ASP A 129 -20.10 4.52 -0.44
C ASP A 129 -19.14 5.69 -0.73
N TYR A 130 -18.06 5.40 -1.46
CA TYR A 130 -17.06 6.37 -1.91
C TYR A 130 -17.67 7.42 -2.85
N ASP A 131 -17.21 8.65 -2.76
CA ASP A 131 -17.67 9.76 -3.60
C ASP A 131 -16.81 9.95 -4.85
N ILE A 132 -15.50 9.68 -4.74
CA ILE A 132 -14.53 9.77 -5.83
C ILE A 132 -13.47 8.69 -5.61
N LEU A 133 -13.15 7.91 -6.64
CA LEU A 133 -12.05 6.95 -6.56
C LEU A 133 -11.40 6.72 -7.93
N THR A 134 -10.17 6.23 -7.95
CA THR A 134 -9.42 5.90 -9.18
C THR A 134 -8.83 4.49 -9.12
N VAL A 135 -8.25 4.04 -10.22
CA VAL A 135 -7.48 2.79 -10.29
C VAL A 135 -6.01 3.03 -9.95
N GLY A 136 -5.35 2.01 -9.39
CA GLY A 136 -3.90 2.02 -9.19
C GLY A 136 -3.14 1.21 -10.25
N ASN A 137 -1.81 1.24 -10.22
CA ASN A 137 -1.01 0.56 -11.25
C ASN A 137 -1.16 -0.97 -11.16
N HIS A 138 -1.44 -1.52 -9.97
CA HIS A 138 -1.68 -2.95 -9.82
C HIS A 138 -2.97 -3.40 -10.52
N GLY A 139 -4.01 -2.57 -10.54
CA GLY A 139 -5.29 -2.85 -11.22
C GLY A 139 -5.23 -2.85 -12.74
N VAL A 140 -4.10 -2.45 -13.33
CA VAL A 140 -3.92 -2.33 -14.79
C VAL A 140 -2.73 -3.12 -15.32
N ARG A 141 -2.15 -4.02 -14.50
CA ARG A 141 -1.05 -4.89 -14.95
C ARG A 141 -1.49 -5.87 -16.01
N THR A 142 -2.69 -6.44 -15.89
CA THR A 142 -3.24 -7.35 -16.90
C THR A 142 -4.57 -6.85 -17.46
N GLY A 143 -4.88 -7.22 -18.71
CA GLY A 143 -6.21 -6.94 -19.27
C GLY A 143 -7.36 -7.57 -18.47
N ALA A 144 -7.13 -8.74 -17.86
CA ALA A 144 -8.15 -9.44 -17.07
C ALA A 144 -8.46 -8.70 -15.75
N GLU A 145 -7.45 -8.22 -15.03
CA GLU A 145 -7.63 -7.41 -13.81
C GLU A 145 -8.31 -6.06 -14.14
N ALA A 146 -7.86 -5.38 -15.20
CA ALA A 146 -8.45 -4.12 -15.64
C ALA A 146 -9.92 -4.28 -16.06
N LEU A 147 -10.27 -5.36 -16.77
CA LEU A 147 -11.66 -5.67 -17.13
C LEU A 147 -12.50 -6.07 -15.91
N ASN A 148 -11.91 -6.77 -14.93
CA ASN A 148 -12.59 -7.09 -13.68
C ASN A 148 -13.01 -5.80 -12.93
N ILE A 149 -12.08 -4.85 -12.79
CA ILE A 149 -12.34 -3.53 -12.20
C ILE A 149 -13.39 -2.76 -13.02
N HIS A 150 -13.28 -2.79 -14.35
CA HIS A 150 -14.24 -2.13 -15.25
C HIS A 150 -15.67 -2.68 -15.09
N HIS A 151 -15.84 -3.99 -14.99
CA HIS A 151 -17.15 -4.64 -14.93
C HIS A 151 -17.78 -4.67 -13.53
N ASN A 152 -16.96 -4.65 -12.48
CA ASN A 152 -17.41 -4.71 -11.09
C ASN A 152 -17.38 -3.32 -10.46
N LEU A 153 -16.20 -2.86 -10.02
CA LEU A 153 -16.07 -1.62 -9.25
C LEU A 153 -16.53 -0.38 -10.02
N SER A 154 -16.04 -0.18 -11.25
CA SER A 154 -16.40 1.00 -12.05
C SER A 154 -17.90 1.07 -12.33
N ARG A 155 -18.55 -0.09 -12.55
CA ARG A 155 -20.00 -0.18 -12.74
C ARG A 155 -20.77 0.18 -11.48
N VAL A 156 -20.32 -0.27 -10.31
CA VAL A 156 -20.98 -0.02 -9.01
C VAL A 156 -20.85 1.44 -8.59
N PHE A 157 -19.68 2.03 -8.80
CA PHE A 157 -19.41 3.40 -8.44
C PHE A 157 -19.86 4.41 -9.50
N GLY A 158 -20.00 4.01 -10.76
CA GLY A 158 -20.58 4.80 -11.83
C GLY A 158 -19.78 6.07 -12.15
N ASP A 159 -20.43 7.23 -12.07
CA ASP A 159 -19.81 8.54 -12.32
C ASP A 159 -18.71 8.92 -11.31
N ARG A 160 -18.57 8.13 -10.23
CA ARG A 160 -17.61 8.32 -9.15
C ARG A 160 -16.25 7.68 -9.39
N PHE A 161 -16.20 6.62 -10.20
CA PHE A 161 -14.96 5.94 -10.56
C PHE A 161 -14.29 6.69 -11.71
N LEU A 162 -13.13 7.31 -11.46
CA LEU A 162 -12.47 8.22 -12.39
C LEU A 162 -11.18 7.63 -12.93
N THR A 163 -11.01 7.62 -14.25
CA THR A 163 -9.78 7.24 -14.96
C THR A 163 -9.52 8.19 -16.13
N SER A 164 -9.06 9.39 -15.80
CA SER A 164 -8.67 10.45 -16.73
C SER A 164 -7.56 10.03 -17.70
N ASN A 165 -6.73 9.04 -17.37
CA ASN A 165 -5.60 8.60 -18.20
C ASN A 165 -5.43 7.09 -18.37
N VAL A 166 -6.45 6.28 -18.11
CA VAL A 166 -6.35 4.82 -18.21
C VAL A 166 -7.46 4.24 -19.08
N ASP A 167 -7.07 3.41 -20.05
CA ASP A 167 -7.98 2.64 -20.90
C ASP A 167 -7.69 1.14 -20.83
N VAL A 168 -8.74 0.35 -21.01
CA VAL A 168 -8.70 -1.10 -21.16
C VAL A 168 -9.36 -1.51 -22.47
N LYS A 169 -8.83 -2.55 -23.11
CA LYS A 169 -9.34 -3.10 -24.36
C LYS A 169 -10.48 -4.07 -24.09
N GLU A 170 -11.67 -3.71 -24.53
CA GLU A 170 -12.87 -4.55 -24.48
C GLU A 170 -13.34 -4.83 -25.91
N ASN A 171 -13.46 -6.10 -26.31
CA ASN A 171 -13.89 -6.50 -27.66
C ASN A 171 -13.08 -5.83 -28.79
N GLY A 172 -11.77 -5.65 -28.58
CA GLY A 172 -10.87 -5.03 -29.55
C GLY A 172 -10.81 -3.50 -29.49
N ILE A 173 -11.65 -2.85 -28.69
CA ILE A 173 -11.79 -1.39 -28.62
C ILE A 173 -11.26 -0.90 -27.26
N LEU A 174 -10.35 0.08 -27.27
CA LEU A 174 -9.91 0.75 -26.05
C LEU A 174 -11.01 1.66 -25.52
N LYS A 175 -11.32 1.53 -24.23
CA LYS A 175 -12.28 2.34 -23.50
C LYS A 175 -11.72 2.72 -22.14
N SER A 176 -12.08 3.91 -21.67
CA SER A 176 -11.80 4.32 -20.30
C SER A 176 -12.41 3.34 -19.30
N ILE A 177 -11.65 2.91 -18.29
CA ILE A 177 -12.14 1.99 -17.25
C ILE A 177 -13.29 2.63 -16.46
N GLY A 178 -13.15 3.90 -16.10
CA GLY A 178 -14.17 4.74 -15.47
C GLY A 178 -14.42 6.03 -16.26
N ASN A 179 -15.00 7.02 -15.60
CA ASN A 179 -15.26 8.33 -16.19
C ASN A 179 -13.98 9.17 -16.29
N ARG A 180 -13.88 10.04 -17.30
CA ARG A 180 -12.69 10.88 -17.47
C ARG A 180 -12.58 12.00 -16.43
N TYR A 181 -13.73 12.50 -15.98
CA TYR A 181 -13.86 13.51 -14.94
C TYR A 181 -15.26 13.43 -14.34
N ARG A 182 -15.48 14.12 -13.23
CA ARG A 182 -16.80 14.31 -12.63
C ARG A 182 -17.01 15.77 -12.26
N ALA A 183 -18.14 16.35 -12.65
CA ALA A 183 -18.57 17.66 -12.19
C ALA A 183 -19.90 17.51 -11.48
N PHE A 184 -19.96 17.86 -10.19
CA PHE A 184 -21.13 17.62 -9.35
C PHE A 184 -21.27 18.69 -8.27
N GLN A 185 -22.44 18.71 -7.64
CA GLN A 185 -22.70 19.56 -6.48
C GLN A 185 -22.90 18.68 -5.25
N THR A 186 -22.21 18.99 -4.16
CA THR A 186 -22.37 18.30 -2.88
C THR A 186 -23.74 18.61 -2.26
N ARG A 187 -24.10 17.87 -1.21
CA ARG A 187 -25.38 18.03 -0.51
C ARG A 187 -25.62 19.47 -0.02
N ASN A 188 -24.58 20.13 0.48
CA ASN A 188 -24.68 21.50 0.99
C ASN A 188 -24.37 22.57 -0.07
N GLY A 189 -24.21 22.19 -1.34
CA GLY A 189 -24.19 23.13 -2.47
C GLY A 189 -22.80 23.49 -3.00
N LEU A 190 -21.73 22.83 -2.57
CA LEU A 190 -20.38 23.05 -3.10
C LEU A 190 -20.24 22.43 -4.50
N ARG A 191 -19.79 23.20 -5.49
CA ARG A 191 -19.53 22.68 -6.84
C ARG A 191 -18.11 22.12 -6.93
N ILE A 192 -17.97 20.85 -7.28
CA ILE A 192 -16.70 20.15 -7.40
C ILE A 192 -16.47 19.70 -8.84
N VAL A 193 -15.25 19.92 -9.34
CA VAL A 193 -14.73 19.26 -10.54
C VAL A 193 -13.60 18.33 -10.13
N ALA A 194 -13.72 17.05 -10.47
CA ALA A 194 -12.79 16.01 -10.06
C ALA A 194 -12.22 15.23 -11.24
N PHE A 195 -10.97 14.80 -11.08
CA PHE A 195 -10.21 13.98 -12.04
C PHE A 195 -9.52 12.83 -11.30
N GLY A 196 -9.26 11.72 -12.01
CA GLY A 196 -8.64 10.51 -11.48
C GLY A 196 -7.49 10.02 -12.34
N VAL A 197 -6.26 9.91 -11.83
CA VAL A 197 -5.10 9.50 -12.63
C VAL A 197 -4.30 8.36 -12.00
N THR A 198 -3.52 7.66 -12.81
CA THR A 198 -2.63 6.57 -12.36
C THR A 198 -1.25 6.76 -12.97
N VAL A 199 -0.18 6.44 -12.23
CA VAL A 199 1.18 6.40 -12.78
C VAL A 199 1.31 5.37 -13.93
N ASN A 200 2.16 5.67 -14.91
CA ASN A 200 2.46 4.74 -16.01
C ASN A 200 3.67 3.88 -15.63
N ASP A 201 3.40 2.74 -14.98
CA ASP A 201 4.39 1.70 -14.71
C ASP A 201 4.35 0.64 -15.83
N PRO A 202 5.37 0.54 -16.71
CA PRO A 202 5.38 -0.43 -17.80
C PRO A 202 5.86 -1.82 -17.38
N VAL A 203 6.35 -2.01 -16.16
CA VAL A 203 6.96 -3.29 -15.74
C VAL A 203 5.88 -4.36 -15.60
N LEU A 204 6.01 -5.45 -16.37
CA LEU A 204 5.03 -6.54 -16.47
C LEU A 204 3.61 -6.11 -16.88
N ARG A 205 3.42 -4.88 -17.37
CA ARG A 205 2.12 -4.39 -17.83
C ARG A 205 1.76 -4.98 -19.19
N ASP A 206 0.52 -5.44 -19.32
CA ASP A 206 -0.06 -5.92 -20.57
C ASP A 206 -0.36 -4.74 -21.51
N LEU A 207 0.66 -4.33 -22.26
CA LEU A 207 0.58 -3.24 -23.23
C LEU A 207 -0.35 -3.53 -24.42
N ASN A 208 -0.80 -4.78 -24.59
CA ASN A 208 -1.74 -5.13 -25.68
C ASN A 208 -3.20 -4.86 -25.31
N ASN A 209 -3.52 -4.85 -24.01
CA ASN A 209 -4.89 -4.71 -23.51
C ASN A 209 -5.10 -3.53 -22.56
N THR A 210 -4.05 -2.86 -22.10
CA THR A 210 -4.14 -1.70 -21.21
C THR A 210 -3.32 -0.54 -21.74
N GLU A 211 -3.81 0.68 -21.55
CA GLU A 211 -3.09 1.91 -21.92
C GLU A 211 -3.13 2.91 -20.76
N VAL A 212 -1.97 3.51 -20.46
CA VAL A 212 -1.85 4.52 -19.41
C VAL A 212 -1.18 5.76 -20.03
N TYR A 213 -1.97 6.79 -20.23
CA TYR A 213 -1.57 8.01 -20.91
C TYR A 213 -0.87 8.99 -19.96
N SER A 214 0.00 9.84 -20.51
CA SER A 214 0.65 10.91 -19.74
C SER A 214 -0.28 12.09 -19.48
N ALA A 215 0.06 12.96 -18.53
CA ALA A 215 -0.70 14.21 -18.30
C ALA A 215 -0.73 15.10 -19.56
N GLY A 216 0.36 15.14 -20.32
CA GLY A 216 0.42 15.84 -21.59
C GLY A 216 -0.56 15.31 -22.66
N TRP A 217 -0.99 14.06 -22.56
CA TRP A 217 -2.07 13.53 -23.39
C TRP A 217 -3.44 14.05 -22.92
N ILE A 218 -3.69 14.08 -21.60
CA ILE A 218 -4.93 14.61 -20.99
C ILE A 218 -5.17 16.05 -21.45
N PHE A 219 -4.14 16.89 -21.42
CA PHE A 219 -4.25 18.32 -21.71
C PHE A 219 -4.65 18.63 -23.15
N LYS A 220 -4.57 17.65 -24.05
CA LYS A 220 -4.95 17.78 -25.47
C LYS A 220 -6.36 17.26 -25.75
N GLN A 221 -7.05 16.69 -24.76
CA GLN A 221 -8.35 16.09 -24.97
C GLN A 221 -9.48 17.13 -24.89
N THR A 222 -10.46 17.01 -25.77
CA THR A 222 -11.64 17.89 -25.78
C THR A 222 -12.43 17.81 -24.48
N TRP A 223 -12.58 16.60 -23.92
CA TRP A 223 -13.29 16.40 -22.64
C TRP A 223 -12.59 17.12 -21.47
N PHE A 224 -11.27 17.31 -21.51
CA PHE A 224 -10.55 18.04 -20.48
C PHE A 224 -10.86 19.54 -20.57
N GLU A 225 -10.84 20.11 -21.77
CA GLU A 225 -11.26 21.50 -21.98
C GLU A 225 -12.73 21.74 -21.57
N GLU A 226 -13.62 20.77 -21.84
CA GLU A 226 -15.02 20.82 -21.39
C GLU A 226 -15.15 20.78 -19.87
N ALA A 227 -14.36 19.94 -19.19
CA ALA A 227 -14.31 19.88 -17.73
C ALA A 227 -13.85 21.21 -17.13
N MET A 228 -12.82 21.84 -17.71
CA MET A 228 -12.30 23.13 -17.25
C MET A 228 -13.25 24.31 -17.49
N LYS A 229 -14.29 24.16 -18.32
CA LYS A 229 -15.35 25.16 -18.52
C LYS A 229 -16.47 25.05 -17.47
N LYS A 230 -16.50 23.99 -16.67
CA LYS A 230 -17.52 23.81 -15.62
C LYS A 230 -17.26 24.80 -14.48
N GLU A 231 -18.33 25.28 -13.86
CA GLU A 231 -18.20 26.11 -12.67
C GLU A 231 -17.74 25.25 -11.48
N ALA A 232 -16.63 25.63 -10.86
CA ALA A 232 -16.04 24.93 -9.72
C ALA A 232 -15.80 25.89 -8.55
N ASP A 233 -16.15 25.42 -7.35
CA ASP A 233 -15.77 26.04 -6.08
C ASP A 233 -14.52 25.36 -5.50
N LEU A 234 -14.32 24.07 -5.80
CA LEU A 234 -13.19 23.25 -5.38
C LEU A 234 -12.82 22.25 -6.49
N TYR A 235 -11.54 22.08 -6.76
CA TYR A 235 -11.03 20.98 -7.58
C TYR A 235 -10.53 19.85 -6.68
N VAL A 236 -10.93 18.62 -6.98
CA VAL A 236 -10.46 17.42 -6.26
C VAL A 236 -9.73 16.50 -7.23
N LEU A 237 -8.44 16.28 -7.00
CA LEU A 237 -7.65 15.38 -7.85
C LEU A 237 -7.33 14.13 -7.04
N VAL A 238 -7.89 13.01 -7.46
CA VAL A 238 -7.51 11.69 -6.93
C VAL A 238 -6.48 11.08 -7.86
N GLY A 239 -5.43 10.47 -7.33
CA GLY A 239 -4.42 9.87 -8.16
C GLY A 239 -3.66 8.79 -7.45
N HIS A 240 -3.49 7.65 -8.12
CA HIS A 240 -2.55 6.64 -7.69
C HIS A 240 -1.13 7.07 -8.09
N ALA A 241 -0.66 8.13 -7.45
CA ALA A 241 0.63 8.75 -7.61
C ALA A 241 0.97 9.52 -6.32
N PRO A 242 2.25 9.60 -5.93
CA PRO A 242 2.66 10.37 -4.75
C PRO A 242 2.39 11.86 -4.92
N THR A 243 2.10 12.59 -3.84
CA THR A 243 1.77 14.01 -3.93
C THR A 243 3.01 14.90 -4.07
N TYR A 244 4.19 14.42 -3.69
CA TYR A 244 5.38 15.26 -3.57
C TYR A 244 6.27 15.34 -4.82
N ALA A 245 6.15 14.46 -5.82
CA ALA A 245 7.02 14.61 -6.99
C ALA A 245 6.55 15.71 -7.93
N SER A 246 7.51 16.55 -8.27
CA SER A 246 7.35 17.66 -9.19
C SER A 246 7.01 17.20 -10.61
N CYS A 247 6.37 18.10 -11.35
CA CYS A 247 6.12 17.96 -12.78
C CYS A 247 7.07 18.87 -13.56
N LEU A 248 8.09 18.30 -14.21
CA LEU A 248 9.01 19.01 -15.10
C LEU A 248 8.68 18.74 -16.59
N ASP A 249 8.38 17.49 -16.94
CA ASP A 249 7.91 17.05 -18.25
C ASP A 249 6.57 16.30 -18.11
N PRO A 250 5.43 16.91 -18.50
CA PRO A 250 4.11 16.29 -18.38
C PRO A 250 3.93 15.06 -19.28
N LYS A 251 4.90 14.71 -20.12
CA LYS A 251 4.88 13.47 -20.91
C LYS A 251 5.42 12.25 -20.15
N LYS A 252 6.14 12.46 -19.06
CA LYS A 252 6.88 11.40 -18.35
C LYS A 252 6.65 11.43 -16.84
N ASP A 253 6.44 12.62 -16.30
CA ASP A 253 6.41 12.82 -14.86
C ASP A 253 5.02 12.54 -14.28
N ASN A 254 4.95 12.67 -12.96
CA ASN A 254 3.77 12.46 -12.12
C ASN A 254 2.49 13.09 -12.71
N PRO A 255 1.52 12.29 -13.19
CA PRO A 255 0.34 12.85 -13.82
C PRO A 255 -0.54 13.64 -12.84
N LEU A 256 -0.52 13.30 -11.55
CA LEU A 256 -1.32 13.96 -10.52
C LEU A 256 -0.85 15.40 -10.28
N VAL A 257 0.44 15.59 -10.03
CA VAL A 257 1.02 16.92 -9.79
C VAL A 257 1.04 17.75 -11.08
N CYS A 258 1.30 17.13 -12.24
CA CYS A 258 1.18 17.81 -13.53
C CYS A 258 -0.23 18.36 -13.77
N LEU A 259 -1.27 17.58 -13.44
CA LEU A 259 -2.66 18.00 -13.58
C LEU A 259 -2.99 19.16 -12.63
N ARG A 260 -2.50 19.11 -11.39
CA ARG A 260 -2.60 20.22 -10.42
C ARG A 260 -2.00 21.49 -10.98
N ASP A 261 -0.76 21.44 -11.47
CA ASP A 261 -0.05 22.60 -12.03
C ASP A 261 -0.81 23.19 -13.22
N ARG A 262 -1.32 22.32 -14.11
CA ARG A 262 -2.09 22.76 -15.28
C ARG A 262 -3.41 23.45 -14.90
N ILE A 263 -4.11 22.96 -13.88
CA ILE A 263 -5.37 23.54 -13.37
C ILE A 263 -5.07 24.87 -12.67
N ARG A 264 -4.09 24.89 -11.76
CA ARG A 264 -3.69 26.10 -11.02
C ARG A 264 -3.33 27.26 -11.94
N ASN A 265 -2.69 26.99 -13.09
CA ASN A 265 -2.39 28.01 -14.10
C ASN A 265 -3.63 28.67 -14.73
N SER A 266 -4.84 28.17 -14.48
CA SER A 266 -6.09 28.70 -15.03
C SER A 266 -7.07 29.24 -13.97
N THR A 267 -6.80 29.03 -12.68
CA THR A 267 -7.75 29.38 -11.61
C THR A 267 -7.09 29.55 -10.24
N ASP A 268 -7.65 30.43 -9.41
CA ASP A 268 -7.27 30.66 -8.01
C ASP A 268 -8.13 29.84 -7.02
N LYS A 269 -9.06 29.02 -7.52
CA LYS A 269 -9.92 28.14 -6.71
C LYS A 269 -9.09 27.12 -5.94
N PRO A 270 -9.54 26.67 -4.75
CA PRO A 270 -8.85 25.62 -4.02
C PRO A 270 -8.69 24.32 -4.83
N ILE A 271 -7.57 23.63 -4.62
CA ILE A 271 -7.26 22.32 -5.23
C ILE A 271 -6.79 21.37 -4.13
N GLN A 272 -7.51 20.27 -3.91
CA GLN A 272 -7.10 19.24 -2.95
C GLN A 272 -6.72 17.95 -3.69
N LEU A 273 -5.51 17.46 -3.43
CA LEU A 273 -4.97 16.23 -4.00
C LEU A 273 -5.13 15.09 -2.98
N PHE A 274 -5.43 13.90 -3.50
CA PHE A 274 -5.45 12.64 -2.79
C PHE A 274 -4.56 11.68 -3.57
N GLY A 275 -3.41 11.35 -2.98
CA GLY A 275 -2.35 10.55 -3.60
C GLY A 275 -2.24 9.15 -3.01
N GLY A 276 -1.31 8.37 -3.56
CA GLY A 276 -1.03 6.99 -3.13
C GLY A 276 0.30 6.50 -3.69
N HIS A 277 0.44 5.19 -3.91
CA HIS A 277 1.54 4.51 -4.59
C HIS A 277 2.86 4.42 -3.80
N ALA A 278 3.26 5.49 -3.10
CA ALA A 278 4.49 5.47 -2.30
C ALA A 278 4.32 4.78 -0.94
N HIS A 279 3.08 4.44 -0.55
CA HIS A 279 2.74 3.77 0.71
C HIS A 279 3.10 4.59 1.97
N HIS A 280 2.96 5.92 1.91
CA HIS A 280 3.36 6.82 2.99
C HIS A 280 2.17 7.55 3.61
N ARG A 281 2.28 7.85 4.91
CA ARG A 281 1.56 8.99 5.50
C ARG A 281 2.30 10.25 5.12
N ASN A 282 1.68 11.15 4.36
CA ASN A 282 2.32 12.39 3.96
C ASN A 282 1.30 13.50 3.66
N PHE A 283 1.72 14.75 3.86
CA PHE A 283 0.96 15.93 3.49
C PHE A 283 1.87 16.92 2.77
N THR A 284 1.47 17.32 1.57
CA THR A 284 2.22 18.25 0.72
C THR A 284 1.47 19.58 0.64
N CYS A 285 2.19 20.68 0.86
CA CYS A 285 1.72 22.03 0.62
C CYS A 285 2.32 22.55 -0.68
N TYR A 286 1.50 23.10 -1.57
CA TYR A 286 1.99 23.66 -2.84
C TYR A 286 1.82 25.17 -2.93
N ASP A 287 0.68 25.68 -2.47
CA ASP A 287 0.36 27.10 -2.40
C ASP A 287 -0.72 27.33 -1.31
N GLU A 288 -1.11 28.58 -1.10
CA GLU A 288 -2.07 28.97 -0.05
C GLU A 288 -3.44 28.31 -0.16
N ARG A 289 -3.79 27.76 -1.33
CA ARG A 289 -5.09 27.12 -1.62
C ARG A 289 -4.91 25.76 -2.29
N SER A 290 -3.74 25.15 -2.20
CA SER A 290 -3.47 23.83 -2.80
C SER A 290 -2.64 22.96 -1.87
N SER A 291 -3.16 21.77 -1.60
CA SER A 291 -2.52 20.77 -0.75
C SER A 291 -2.80 19.35 -1.25
N GLY A 292 -2.02 18.38 -0.79
CA GLY A 292 -2.19 16.95 -1.09
C GLY A 292 -1.96 16.08 0.13
N ILE A 293 -2.70 14.98 0.24
CA ILE A 293 -2.53 13.96 1.29
C ILE A 293 -2.26 12.58 0.68
N GLU A 294 -1.38 11.82 1.32
CA GLU A 294 -1.19 10.37 1.13
C GLU A 294 -1.49 9.67 2.46
N SER A 295 -2.17 8.53 2.40
CA SER A 295 -2.81 7.93 3.59
C SER A 295 -2.37 6.51 3.84
N GLY A 296 -1.06 6.30 3.89
CA GLY A 296 -0.46 5.03 4.30
C GLY A 296 -0.65 3.93 3.26
N LYS A 297 -0.95 2.72 3.73
CA LYS A 297 -1.16 1.52 2.92
C LYS A 297 -1.97 0.48 3.70
N TYR A 298 -2.34 -0.63 3.06
CA TYR A 298 -2.73 -1.90 3.68
C TYR A 298 -3.79 -1.80 4.76
N CYS A 299 -4.70 -0.83 4.69
CA CYS A 299 -5.63 -0.57 5.78
C CYS A 299 -4.88 -0.38 7.13
N ASP A 300 -3.79 0.40 7.15
CA ASP A 300 -3.08 0.83 8.36
C ASP A 300 -3.49 2.26 8.78
N THR A 301 -4.11 3.00 7.86
CA THR A 301 -4.37 4.43 7.98
C THR A 301 -5.67 4.83 7.29
N VAL A 302 -6.44 5.69 7.95
CA VAL A 302 -7.46 6.51 7.30
C VAL A 302 -7.00 7.97 7.31
N GLY A 303 -6.85 8.57 6.14
CA GLY A 303 -6.57 9.98 5.99
C GLY A 303 -7.78 10.84 6.32
N TRP A 304 -7.57 11.94 7.03
CA TRP A 304 -8.55 12.97 7.28
C TRP A 304 -8.03 14.31 6.76
N VAL A 305 -8.84 15.02 5.98
CA VAL A 305 -8.59 16.42 5.61
C VAL A 305 -9.84 17.23 5.89
N ALA A 306 -9.69 18.36 6.56
CA ALA A 306 -10.78 19.31 6.79
C ALA A 306 -10.39 20.66 6.21
N LEU A 307 -11.25 21.22 5.37
CA LEU A 307 -11.08 22.51 4.72
C LEU A 307 -12.14 23.49 5.23
N ASN A 308 -11.72 24.71 5.51
CA ASN A 308 -12.63 25.78 5.92
C ASN A 308 -12.48 27.01 5.02
N ASN A 309 -13.53 27.84 4.96
CA ASN A 309 -13.61 29.03 4.12
C ASN A 309 -13.46 28.75 2.61
N VAL A 310 -13.99 27.63 2.12
CA VAL A 310 -14.13 27.36 0.69
C VAL A 310 -15.28 28.21 0.14
N SER A 311 -14.98 29.29 -0.59
CA SER A 311 -16.01 30.21 -1.07
C SER A 311 -16.92 29.55 -2.12
N SER A 312 -18.22 29.50 -1.84
CA SER A 312 -19.24 29.02 -2.78
C SER A 312 -20.53 29.85 -2.67
N PRO A 313 -21.05 30.40 -3.79
CA PRO A 313 -22.29 31.18 -3.79
C PRO A 313 -23.53 30.31 -3.55
N THR A 314 -23.42 29.00 -3.72
CA THR A 314 -24.51 28.03 -3.58
C THR A 314 -24.48 27.29 -2.24
N TRP A 315 -23.55 27.65 -1.34
CA TRP A 315 -23.45 27.03 -0.02
C TRP A 315 -24.69 27.25 0.84
N SER A 316 -25.25 26.16 1.36
CA SER A 316 -26.43 26.13 2.22
C SER A 316 -26.21 25.41 3.55
N GLY A 317 -24.99 24.90 3.79
CA GLY A 317 -24.59 24.26 5.03
C GLY A 317 -24.31 25.25 6.17
N ALA A 318 -23.70 24.76 7.24
CA ALA A 318 -23.30 25.58 8.37
C ALA A 318 -22.28 26.66 7.96
N LYS A 319 -22.47 27.88 8.44
CA LYS A 319 -21.51 28.99 8.24
C LYS A 319 -20.37 28.98 9.26
N ALA A 320 -20.64 28.38 10.42
CA ALA A 320 -19.69 28.13 11.49
C ALA A 320 -20.15 26.88 12.24
N LEU A 321 -19.21 26.11 12.77
CA LEU A 321 -19.51 25.00 13.67
C LEU A 321 -20.01 25.54 15.02
N LEU A 322 -20.80 24.73 15.72
CA LEU A 322 -21.35 25.11 17.03
C LEU A 322 -20.37 24.75 18.15
N GLY A 323 -20.22 25.64 19.13
CA GLY A 323 -19.42 25.41 20.34
C GLY A 323 -17.90 25.49 20.13
N ASP A 324 -17.15 24.96 21.09
CA ASP A 324 -15.68 24.95 21.11
C ASP A 324 -15.09 23.74 20.33
N GLU A 325 -15.79 23.28 19.30
CA GLU A 325 -15.31 22.14 18.51
C GLU A 325 -13.99 22.48 17.78
N PRO A 326 -13.04 21.53 17.73
CA PRO A 326 -11.82 21.73 16.95
C PRO A 326 -12.17 22.03 15.50
N HIS A 327 -11.51 23.04 14.95
CA HIS A 327 -11.70 23.51 13.58
C HIS A 327 -10.35 23.74 12.91
N PRO A 328 -10.28 23.62 11.57
CA PRO A 328 -9.08 23.92 10.81
C PRO A 328 -8.50 25.28 11.17
N ASN A 329 -7.22 25.29 11.55
CA ASN A 329 -6.52 26.53 11.93
C ASN A 329 -5.13 26.68 11.28
N LYS A 330 -4.73 25.75 10.41
CA LYS A 330 -3.44 25.79 9.73
C LYS A 330 -3.59 26.30 8.31
N SER A 331 -2.48 26.73 7.72
CA SER A 331 -2.39 27.11 6.30
C SER A 331 -1.09 26.60 5.69
N CYS A 332 -1.08 26.41 4.38
CA CYS A 332 0.11 26.03 3.61
C CYS A 332 1.04 27.21 3.28
N ALA A 333 0.92 28.35 3.96
CA ALA A 333 1.53 29.61 3.55
C ALA A 333 3.07 29.54 3.43
N VAL A 334 3.59 29.93 2.27
CA VAL A 334 5.02 30.07 1.98
C VAL A 334 5.38 31.57 2.03
N GLY A 335 5.86 32.06 3.18
CA GLY A 335 6.46 33.40 3.32
C GLY A 335 5.50 34.54 3.69
N ASN A 336 6.08 35.60 4.31
CA ASN A 336 5.38 36.73 4.94
C ASN A 336 4.30 37.38 4.04
N GLN A 337 3.03 37.28 4.48
CA GLN A 337 1.92 37.99 3.87
C GLN A 337 1.95 39.49 4.22
N GLY A 338 2.51 40.28 3.32
CA GLY A 338 2.19 41.69 3.19
C GLY A 338 0.89 41.86 2.38
N GLY A 339 -0.23 41.99 3.09
CA GLY A 339 -1.44 42.68 2.61
C GLY A 339 -2.27 42.04 1.50
N ILE A 340 -3.17 41.12 1.85
CA ILE A 340 -4.45 40.94 1.13
C ILE A 340 -5.56 40.72 2.17
N GLN A 341 -6.66 41.46 2.03
CA GLN A 341 -7.88 41.45 2.86
C GLN A 341 -8.81 40.24 2.59
N ASP A 342 -8.28 39.09 2.18
CA ASP A 342 -9.09 37.90 1.90
C ASP A 342 -9.31 37.07 3.16
N ILE A 343 -10.49 36.44 3.27
CA ILE A 343 -10.79 35.49 4.34
C ILE A 343 -9.77 34.34 4.25
N PRO A 344 -9.04 34.02 5.32
CA PRO A 344 -7.98 33.00 5.28
C PRO A 344 -8.56 31.61 4.97
N TYR A 345 -7.97 30.93 3.97
CA TYR A 345 -8.23 29.52 3.69
C TYR A 345 -7.50 28.67 4.73
N PHE A 346 -8.26 27.94 5.55
CA PHE A 346 -7.69 27.10 6.60
C PHE A 346 -7.91 25.63 6.30
N LEU A 347 -6.94 24.83 6.74
CA LEU A 347 -6.97 23.39 6.62
C LEU A 347 -6.42 22.71 7.87
N ASP A 348 -6.76 21.45 8.01
CA ASP A 348 -6.12 20.53 8.93
C ASP A 348 -6.08 19.13 8.31
N ARG A 349 -5.13 18.31 8.78
CA ARG A 349 -4.98 16.91 8.39
C ARG A 349 -4.79 16.01 9.59
N ARG A 350 -5.30 14.79 9.54
CA ARG A 350 -4.98 13.71 10.49
C ARG A 350 -4.75 12.38 9.76
N TYR A 351 -3.94 11.51 10.36
CA TYR A 351 -3.80 10.11 9.98
C TYR A 351 -4.34 9.27 11.12
N LEU A 352 -5.47 8.62 10.89
CA LEU A 352 -6.14 7.80 11.89
C LEU A 352 -5.61 6.38 11.78
N ASP A 353 -5.18 5.80 12.91
CA ASP A 353 -4.85 4.39 12.95
C ASP A 353 -6.08 3.51 12.65
N TRP A 354 -5.84 2.41 11.92
CA TRP A 354 -6.89 1.50 11.46
C TRP A 354 -7.35 0.51 12.55
N ASN A 355 -7.97 1.02 13.61
CA ASN A 355 -8.49 0.17 14.68
C ASN A 355 -9.81 0.69 15.23
N ARG A 356 -10.51 -0.20 15.95
CA ARG A 356 -11.85 0.07 16.47
C ARG A 356 -11.87 1.14 17.56
N VAL A 357 -10.81 1.28 18.35
CA VAL A 357 -10.72 2.33 19.40
C VAL A 357 -10.63 3.71 18.75
N THR A 358 -9.77 3.87 17.75
CA THR A 358 -9.66 5.09 16.95
C THR A 358 -10.99 5.41 16.27
N PHE A 359 -11.61 4.41 15.62
CA PHE A 359 -12.89 4.61 14.94
C PHE A 359 -14.01 4.99 15.91
N ALA A 360 -14.13 4.31 17.05
CA ALA A 360 -15.15 4.59 18.06
C ALA A 360 -14.94 5.96 18.72
N TYR A 361 -13.70 6.31 19.06
CA TYR A 361 -13.35 7.61 19.63
C TYR A 361 -13.84 8.78 18.76
N HIS A 362 -13.62 8.70 17.45
CA HIS A 362 -14.02 9.77 16.52
C HIS A 362 -15.51 9.73 16.15
N THR A 363 -16.26 8.70 16.53
CA THR A 363 -17.67 8.51 16.14
C THR A 363 -18.63 8.51 17.33
N VAL A 364 -18.68 7.43 18.09
CA VAL A 364 -19.65 7.18 19.16
C VAL A 364 -19.11 7.45 20.57
N TYR A 365 -17.86 7.88 20.66
CA TYR A 365 -17.06 7.98 21.89
C TYR A 365 -16.77 6.62 22.53
N LEU A 366 -15.66 6.54 23.26
CA LEU A 366 -15.27 5.32 23.97
C LEU A 366 -16.02 5.18 25.29
N GLU A 367 -16.20 3.94 25.73
CA GLU A 367 -16.60 3.59 27.09
C GLU A 367 -15.35 3.21 27.92
N GLY A 368 -15.40 3.34 29.24
CA GLY A 368 -14.29 3.00 30.14
C GLY A 368 -13.32 4.15 30.44
N ASP A 369 -12.14 3.82 30.96
CA ASP A 369 -11.06 4.79 31.23
C ASP A 369 -10.00 4.79 30.12
N THR A 370 -9.11 5.80 30.14
CA THR A 370 -8.06 5.96 29.13
C THR A 370 -6.93 4.92 29.21
N GLY A 371 -6.89 4.10 30.27
CA GLY A 371 -5.93 3.02 30.45
C GLY A 371 -6.41 1.69 29.86
N ASN A 372 -7.72 1.51 29.74
CA ASN A 372 -8.34 0.33 29.13
C ASN A 372 -9.59 0.74 28.33
N PRO A 373 -9.42 1.35 27.14
CA PRO A 373 -10.53 1.83 26.33
C PRO A 373 -11.40 0.66 25.86
N SER A 374 -12.72 0.87 25.86
CA SER A 374 -13.67 -0.09 25.31
C SER A 374 -14.54 0.52 24.23
N VAL A 375 -14.83 -0.28 23.20
CA VAL A 375 -15.67 0.12 22.07
C VAL A 375 -17.13 -0.19 22.43
N PRO A 376 -18.03 0.82 22.44
CA PRO A 376 -19.43 0.59 22.78
C PRO A 376 -20.15 -0.23 21.70
N ALA A 377 -21.16 -1.02 22.10
CA ALA A 377 -21.96 -1.81 21.16
C ALA A 377 -22.71 -0.96 20.11
N SER A 378 -22.91 0.34 20.38
CA SER A 378 -23.49 1.29 19.42
C SER A 378 -22.58 1.61 18.24
N PHE A 379 -21.29 1.26 18.30
CA PHE A 379 -20.37 1.38 17.17
C PHE A 379 -20.82 0.48 16.01
N ASP A 380 -21.19 -0.77 16.30
CA ASP A 380 -21.45 -1.77 15.28
C ASP A 380 -22.79 -1.56 14.56
N THR A 381 -22.70 -1.21 13.28
CA THR A 381 -23.87 -1.07 12.42
C THR A 381 -24.29 -2.44 11.84
N PRO A 382 -25.58 -2.63 11.49
CA PRO A 382 -26.01 -3.88 10.84
C PRO A 382 -25.25 -4.19 9.54
N LEU A 383 -24.90 -3.17 8.75
CA LEU A 383 -24.14 -3.36 7.52
C LEU A 383 -22.68 -3.73 7.83
N GLY A 384 -22.04 -3.05 8.78
CA GLY A 384 -20.67 -3.37 9.20
C GLY A 384 -20.52 -4.81 9.66
N ARG A 385 -21.40 -5.28 10.56
CA ARG A 385 -21.41 -6.69 11.01
C ARG A 385 -21.61 -7.68 9.87
N LYS A 386 -22.48 -7.37 8.92
CA LYS A 386 -22.67 -8.20 7.73
C LYS A 386 -21.38 -8.31 6.92
N VAL A 387 -20.66 -7.19 6.73
CA VAL A 387 -19.41 -7.16 5.96
C VAL A 387 -18.30 -7.94 6.68
N THR A 388 -18.17 -7.82 8.00
CA THR A 388 -17.27 -8.65 8.83
C THR A 388 -17.57 -10.15 8.67
N ASP A 389 -18.85 -10.53 8.69
CA ASP A 389 -19.28 -11.91 8.47
C ASP A 389 -18.98 -12.38 7.02
N ASP A 390 -19.19 -11.53 6.02
CA ASP A 390 -18.84 -11.81 4.63
C ASP A 390 -17.32 -12.02 4.46
N ILE A 391 -16.48 -11.24 5.15
CA ILE A 391 -15.02 -11.40 5.20
C ILE A 391 -14.65 -12.76 5.79
N SER A 392 -15.23 -13.13 6.94
CA SER A 392 -14.96 -14.42 7.60
C SER A 392 -15.30 -15.59 6.68
N LYS A 393 -16.47 -15.53 6.03
CA LYS A 393 -16.91 -16.53 5.04
C LYS A 393 -15.98 -16.60 3.83
N ALA A 394 -15.57 -15.45 3.30
CA ALA A 394 -14.64 -15.38 2.17
C ALA A 394 -13.28 -16.01 2.53
N ARG A 395 -12.73 -15.71 3.71
CA ARG A 395 -11.47 -16.31 4.20
C ARG A 395 -11.56 -17.83 4.26
N HIS A 396 -12.68 -18.40 4.73
CA HIS A 396 -12.88 -19.84 4.73
C HIS A 396 -13.07 -20.42 3.32
N LEU A 397 -13.87 -19.78 2.48
CA LEU A 397 -14.13 -20.23 1.10
C LEU A 397 -12.83 -20.29 0.28
N LEU A 398 -11.94 -19.30 0.49
CA LEU A 398 -10.67 -19.16 -0.20
C LEU A 398 -9.52 -19.93 0.50
N ASN A 399 -9.84 -20.72 1.54
CA ASN A 399 -8.87 -21.50 2.32
C ASN A 399 -7.72 -20.67 2.93
N LEU A 400 -7.95 -19.38 3.20
CA LEU A 400 -6.94 -18.46 3.74
C LEU A 400 -6.62 -18.76 5.20
N THR A 401 -7.56 -19.38 5.92
CA THR A 401 -7.37 -19.80 7.32
C THR A 401 -6.64 -21.13 7.47
N HIS A 402 -6.15 -21.73 6.36
CA HIS A 402 -5.43 -22.98 6.42
C HIS A 402 -4.09 -22.81 7.12
N PHE A 403 -3.86 -23.61 8.15
CA PHE A 403 -2.64 -23.58 8.95
C PHE A 403 -1.48 -24.26 8.21
N LEU A 404 -0.35 -23.56 8.08
CA LEU A 404 0.85 -24.04 7.38
C LEU A 404 1.98 -24.44 8.35
N GLY A 405 2.03 -23.83 9.53
CA GLY A 405 2.99 -24.15 10.58
C GLY A 405 3.09 -23.06 11.64
N CYS A 406 3.93 -23.28 12.65
CA CYS A 406 4.23 -22.28 13.68
C CYS A 406 5.54 -21.52 13.37
N ALA A 407 5.46 -20.19 13.23
CA ALA A 407 6.62 -19.32 13.29
C ALA A 407 7.16 -19.27 14.74
N LYS A 408 8.46 -19.53 14.91
CA LYS A 408 9.08 -19.60 16.24
C LYS A 408 9.37 -18.23 16.85
N GLU A 409 9.47 -17.20 16.02
CA GLU A 409 9.77 -15.81 16.36
C GLU A 409 9.20 -14.89 15.26
N ASP A 410 9.25 -13.58 15.49
CA ASP A 410 8.92 -12.60 14.47
C ASP A 410 10.06 -12.54 13.43
N TYR A 411 9.72 -12.63 12.14
CA TYR A 411 10.63 -12.36 11.03
C TYR A 411 10.25 -11.05 10.35
N CYS A 412 11.09 -10.03 10.45
CA CYS A 412 10.83 -8.72 9.88
C CYS A 412 11.88 -8.32 8.83
N PHE A 413 11.48 -7.49 7.87
CA PHE A 413 12.40 -7.02 6.82
C PHE A 413 13.18 -5.74 7.18
N ASN A 414 12.69 -4.93 8.12
CA ASN A 414 13.27 -3.62 8.46
C ASN A 414 13.56 -3.39 9.95
N CYS A 415 13.18 -4.31 10.84
CA CYS A 415 13.38 -4.17 12.29
C CYS A 415 14.64 -4.88 12.82
N LYS A 416 15.31 -5.69 11.99
CA LYS A 416 16.56 -6.41 12.27
C LYS A 416 17.55 -6.20 11.14
N LYS A 417 18.85 -6.19 11.44
CA LYS A 417 19.89 -6.05 10.41
C LYS A 417 19.98 -7.33 9.58
N VAL A 418 20.26 -7.19 8.29
CA VAL A 418 20.61 -8.32 7.41
C VAL A 418 21.74 -9.13 8.03
N GLY A 419 21.64 -10.46 8.00
CA GLY A 419 22.56 -11.38 8.67
C GLY A 419 22.27 -11.65 10.15
N GLN A 420 21.28 -11.01 10.76
CA GLN A 420 20.83 -11.33 12.12
C GLN A 420 19.64 -12.31 12.11
N ASP A 421 19.55 -13.15 13.14
CA ASP A 421 18.37 -13.98 13.40
C ASP A 421 17.11 -13.11 13.52
N GLY A 422 15.98 -13.62 13.00
CA GLY A 422 14.72 -12.87 12.91
C GLY A 422 14.66 -11.85 11.76
N ASN A 423 15.70 -11.73 10.92
CA ASN A 423 15.58 -11.00 9.65
C ASN A 423 14.98 -11.91 8.57
N ILE A 424 13.90 -11.44 7.92
CA ILE A 424 13.14 -12.27 6.96
C ILE A 424 13.94 -12.62 5.69
N TYR A 425 14.93 -11.82 5.29
CA TYR A 425 15.77 -12.13 4.13
C TYR A 425 16.59 -13.40 4.38
N GLU A 426 17.04 -13.63 5.62
CA GLU A 426 17.79 -14.85 5.96
C GLU A 426 16.89 -16.10 5.91
N LEU A 427 15.64 -16.00 6.40
CA LEU A 427 14.64 -17.06 6.25
C LEU A 427 14.37 -17.36 4.77
N LEU A 428 14.17 -16.32 3.95
CA LEU A 428 13.86 -16.49 2.54
C LEU A 428 15.03 -17.07 1.74
N LYS A 429 16.29 -16.76 2.08
CA LYS A 429 17.44 -17.42 1.47
C LYS A 429 17.40 -18.93 1.72
N VAL A 430 17.09 -19.36 2.94
CA VAL A 430 16.95 -20.78 3.27
C VAL A 430 15.78 -21.41 2.51
N ALA A 431 14.62 -20.75 2.50
CA ALA A 431 13.43 -21.23 1.80
C ALA A 431 13.64 -21.36 0.27
N LEU A 432 14.30 -20.39 -0.35
CA LEU A 432 14.63 -20.41 -1.78
C LEU A 432 15.58 -21.57 -2.12
N ALA A 433 16.62 -21.80 -1.32
CA ALA A 433 17.55 -22.91 -1.54
C ALA A 433 16.87 -24.29 -1.43
N ASP A 434 15.98 -24.45 -0.45
CA ASP A 434 15.26 -25.69 -0.16
C ASP A 434 14.15 -26.02 -1.18
N THR A 435 13.44 -25.00 -1.67
CA THR A 435 12.21 -25.22 -2.44
C THR A 435 12.35 -24.98 -3.94
N VAL A 436 13.22 -24.04 -4.37
CA VAL A 436 13.45 -23.75 -5.79
C VAL A 436 14.49 -24.75 -6.35
N VAL A 437 14.01 -25.95 -6.65
CA VAL A 437 14.83 -27.11 -7.05
C VAL A 437 14.29 -27.73 -8.34
N ASN A 438 15.03 -27.59 -9.45
CA ASN A 438 14.81 -28.43 -10.63
C ASN A 438 15.49 -29.79 -10.40
N LYS A 439 14.73 -30.88 -10.35
CA LYS A 439 15.24 -32.24 -10.03
C LYS A 439 16.36 -32.70 -10.97
N GLU A 440 16.29 -32.35 -12.25
CA GLU A 440 17.30 -32.75 -13.24
C GLU A 440 18.62 -31.98 -13.05
N ARG A 441 18.56 -30.81 -12.42
CA ARG A 441 19.69 -29.90 -12.20
C ARG A 441 20.07 -29.76 -10.72
N ALA A 442 19.43 -30.49 -9.81
CA ALA A 442 19.59 -30.33 -8.38
C ALA A 442 21.03 -30.60 -7.88
N HIS A 443 21.79 -31.38 -8.65
CA HIS A 443 23.20 -31.71 -8.41
C HIS A 443 24.16 -30.60 -8.86
N LEU A 444 23.70 -29.62 -9.65
CA LEU A 444 24.50 -28.48 -10.10
C LEU A 444 24.41 -27.35 -9.07
N ALA A 445 25.53 -26.65 -8.89
CA ALA A 445 25.56 -25.43 -8.10
C ALA A 445 24.65 -24.36 -8.74
N ARG A 446 23.85 -23.68 -7.90
CA ARG A 446 22.96 -22.61 -8.36
C ARG A 446 22.83 -21.49 -7.35
N VAL A 447 22.58 -20.30 -7.87
CA VAL A 447 22.15 -19.13 -7.12
C VAL A 447 20.69 -18.86 -7.43
N VAL A 448 19.89 -18.56 -6.41
CA VAL A 448 18.47 -18.17 -6.58
C VAL A 448 18.29 -16.73 -6.10
N ILE A 449 18.12 -15.80 -7.04
CA ILE A 449 17.98 -14.36 -6.81
C ILE A 449 16.51 -13.98 -6.62
N SER A 450 16.27 -13.13 -5.63
CA SER A 450 15.01 -12.43 -5.41
C SER A 450 15.28 -10.96 -5.04
N ASN A 451 14.21 -10.15 -4.98
CA ASN A 451 14.27 -8.74 -4.61
C ASN A 451 13.38 -8.43 -3.41
N ASP A 452 13.73 -7.37 -2.66
CA ASP A 452 12.95 -6.87 -1.52
C ASP A 452 11.48 -6.61 -1.84
N GLY A 453 11.21 -6.04 -3.01
CA GLY A 453 9.86 -5.72 -3.46
C GLY A 453 8.91 -6.93 -3.54
N THR A 454 9.40 -8.18 -3.49
CA THR A 454 8.53 -9.36 -3.41
C THR A 454 7.90 -9.55 -2.03
N ILE A 455 8.50 -8.96 -0.99
CA ILE A 455 8.10 -9.10 0.42
C ILE A 455 7.23 -7.90 0.76
N ARG A 456 6.03 -8.16 1.29
CA ARG A 456 5.03 -7.11 1.53
C ARG A 456 4.61 -6.98 2.98
N ASP A 457 4.85 -8.00 3.80
CA ASP A 457 4.64 -7.94 5.24
C ASP A 457 5.70 -8.75 6.02
N ASN A 458 5.71 -8.59 7.34
CA ASN A 458 6.46 -9.41 8.27
C ASN A 458 5.77 -10.76 8.51
N ILE A 459 6.51 -11.72 9.07
CA ILE A 459 5.92 -12.93 9.66
C ILE A 459 5.94 -12.76 11.17
N TYR A 460 4.78 -12.90 11.82
CA TYR A 460 4.66 -12.78 13.26
C TYR A 460 4.81 -14.15 13.94
N GLN A 461 5.35 -14.16 15.15
CA GLN A 461 5.48 -15.36 15.97
C GLN A 461 4.10 -15.97 16.24
N GLY A 462 3.96 -17.27 16.00
CA GLY A 462 2.72 -18.00 16.21
C GLY A 462 2.22 -18.72 14.97
N PRO A 463 0.91 -19.00 14.89
CA PRO A 463 0.32 -19.67 13.75
C PRO A 463 0.53 -18.88 12.46
N PHE A 464 1.07 -19.54 11.44
CA PHE A 464 1.22 -19.02 10.09
C PHE A 464 0.26 -19.75 9.14
N THR A 465 -0.48 -18.99 8.36
CA THR A 465 -1.58 -19.49 7.51
C THR A 465 -1.34 -19.19 6.04
N THR A 466 -2.16 -19.80 5.16
CA THR A 466 -2.17 -19.47 3.74
C THR A 466 -2.42 -17.97 3.50
N GLY A 467 -3.31 -17.33 4.28
CA GLY A 467 -3.53 -15.89 4.20
C GLY A 467 -2.28 -15.08 4.52
N ASP A 468 -1.54 -15.47 5.55
CA ASP A 468 -0.26 -14.82 5.92
C ASP A 468 0.79 -15.01 4.83
N ALA A 469 0.85 -16.19 4.19
CA ALA A 469 1.74 -16.43 3.06
C ALA A 469 1.46 -15.50 1.87
N TYR A 470 0.18 -15.26 1.54
CA TYR A 470 -0.21 -14.26 0.54
C TYR A 470 0.18 -12.85 0.96
N ALA A 471 -0.02 -12.49 2.23
CA ALA A 471 0.33 -11.16 2.75
C ALA A 471 1.84 -10.89 2.66
N VAL A 472 2.66 -11.89 2.96
CA VAL A 472 4.12 -11.77 2.92
C VAL A 472 4.66 -11.80 1.49
N VAL A 473 4.20 -12.72 0.63
CA VAL A 473 4.66 -12.86 -0.77
C VAL A 473 3.45 -12.93 -1.72
N PRO A 474 2.87 -11.79 -2.13
CA PRO A 474 1.65 -11.79 -2.94
C PRO A 474 1.91 -11.97 -4.43
N PHE A 475 3.12 -11.75 -4.94
CA PHE A 475 3.36 -11.81 -6.39
C PHE A 475 3.61 -13.25 -6.86
N PRO A 476 2.89 -13.75 -7.88
CA PRO A 476 3.11 -15.08 -8.44
C PRO A 476 4.21 -15.04 -9.51
N ASN A 477 5.40 -14.57 -9.15
CA ASN A 477 6.52 -14.52 -10.10
C ASN A 477 7.07 -15.93 -10.32
N TYR A 478 7.17 -16.36 -11.58
CA TYR A 478 7.73 -17.68 -11.92
C TYR A 478 9.26 -17.59 -12.06
N PHE A 479 9.94 -18.73 -11.91
CA PHE A 479 11.40 -18.80 -11.91
C PHE A 479 11.96 -19.11 -13.29
N GLN A 480 12.89 -18.29 -13.75
CA GLN A 480 13.71 -18.46 -14.94
C GLN A 480 15.18 -18.60 -14.54
N TYR A 481 16.05 -18.99 -15.47
CA TYR A 481 17.48 -19.04 -15.22
C TYR A 481 18.31 -18.84 -16.48
N ILE A 482 19.58 -18.49 -16.23
CA ILE A 482 20.66 -18.56 -17.20
C ILE A 482 21.60 -19.70 -16.74
N ALA A 483 21.87 -20.64 -17.63
CA ALA A 483 22.69 -21.81 -17.32
C ALA A 483 24.19 -21.47 -17.31
N ASN A 484 24.94 -22.09 -16.40
CA ASN A 484 26.41 -22.08 -16.41
C ASN A 484 27.04 -20.67 -16.53
N MET A 485 26.49 -19.69 -15.78
CA MET A 485 27.04 -18.34 -15.73
C MET A 485 28.41 -18.35 -15.06
N SER A 486 29.39 -17.64 -15.62
CA SER A 486 30.71 -17.52 -14.99
C SER A 486 30.64 -16.69 -13.70
N CYS A 487 31.40 -17.06 -12.68
CA CYS A 487 31.47 -16.27 -11.45
C CYS A 487 31.88 -14.80 -11.69
N PRO A 488 32.86 -14.49 -12.56
CA PRO A 488 33.20 -13.11 -12.92
C PRO A 488 32.04 -12.31 -13.52
N ASP A 489 31.24 -12.91 -14.41
CA ASP A 489 30.09 -12.23 -15.02
C ASP A 489 28.98 -12.00 -13.99
N PHE A 490 28.70 -13.00 -13.14
CA PHE A 490 27.75 -12.85 -12.05
C PHE A 490 28.16 -11.71 -11.10
N LYS A 491 29.44 -11.67 -10.68
CA LYS A 491 29.98 -10.61 -9.81
C LYS A 491 29.83 -9.23 -10.43
N LYS A 492 30.19 -9.06 -11.71
CA LYS A 492 30.03 -7.78 -12.43
C LYS A 492 28.56 -7.37 -12.54
N MET A 493 27.67 -8.31 -12.88
CA MET A 493 26.23 -8.08 -12.97
C MET A 493 25.67 -7.60 -11.63
N THR A 494 25.95 -8.29 -10.51
CA THR A 494 25.46 -7.91 -9.19
C THR A 494 26.02 -6.56 -8.73
N SER A 495 27.28 -6.25 -9.06
CA SER A 495 27.86 -4.93 -8.82
C SER A 495 27.19 -3.83 -9.65
N SER A 496 26.88 -4.09 -10.93
CA SER A 496 26.13 -3.15 -11.78
C SER A 496 24.70 -2.90 -11.26
N LEU A 497 24.12 -3.89 -10.57
CA LEU A 497 22.82 -3.78 -9.92
C LEU A 497 22.91 -3.21 -8.49
N GLN A 498 24.11 -2.86 -8.02
CA GLN A 498 24.38 -2.33 -6.68
C GLN A 498 23.87 -3.25 -5.58
N ALA A 499 23.98 -4.56 -5.79
CA ALA A 499 23.71 -5.54 -4.75
C ALA A 499 24.74 -5.39 -3.61
N LYS A 500 24.28 -5.61 -2.38
CA LYS A 500 25.09 -5.48 -1.16
C LYS A 500 25.64 -6.81 -0.63
N GLN A 501 25.31 -7.93 -1.27
CA GLN A 501 25.78 -9.25 -0.87
C GLN A 501 27.06 -9.60 -1.64
N ASP A 502 28.07 -10.09 -0.93
CA ASP A 502 29.40 -10.32 -1.50
C ASP A 502 29.48 -11.59 -2.36
N VAL A 503 30.36 -11.52 -3.38
CA VAL A 503 30.66 -12.63 -4.30
C VAL A 503 32.16 -12.93 -4.28
N SER A 504 32.50 -14.07 -3.67
CA SER A 504 33.84 -14.65 -3.54
C SER A 504 34.02 -15.80 -4.53
N CYS A 505 34.56 -15.52 -5.71
CA CYS A 505 34.86 -16.55 -6.70
C CYS A 505 36.04 -17.43 -6.21
N ILE A 506 35.95 -18.74 -6.42
CA ILE A 506 37.12 -19.61 -6.29
C ILE A 506 38.04 -19.28 -7.47
N ASP A 507 39.19 -18.70 -7.17
CA ASP A 507 40.26 -18.55 -8.16
C ASP A 507 40.87 -19.92 -8.41
N ASP A 508 40.83 -20.39 -9.67
CA ASP A 508 41.73 -21.44 -10.15
C ASP A 508 43.15 -20.85 -10.26
N GLY A 509 43.75 -20.57 -9.10
CA GLY A 509 45.14 -20.17 -8.89
C GLY A 509 45.53 -18.75 -9.31
N ASP A 510 45.67 -17.83 -8.37
CA ASP A 510 46.97 -17.23 -8.06
C ASP A 510 46.96 -16.50 -6.70
N HIS A 511 48.15 -16.39 -6.10
CA HIS A 511 48.39 -15.83 -4.78
C HIS A 511 48.31 -14.29 -4.72
N ASN A 512 48.08 -13.82 -3.49
CA ASN A 512 48.42 -12.49 -2.94
C ASN A 512 47.47 -11.32 -3.29
N ASP A 513 46.60 -10.94 -2.34
CA ASP A 513 46.90 -9.72 -1.56
C ASP A 513 46.17 -9.71 -0.21
N SER A 514 46.90 -9.12 0.72
CA SER A 514 46.71 -8.92 2.14
C SER A 514 45.45 -8.12 2.46
N SER A 515 44.78 -8.55 3.52
CA SER A 515 43.80 -7.75 4.26
C SER A 515 44.39 -6.40 4.68
N VAL A 516 43.80 -5.29 4.22
CA VAL A 516 43.87 -4.01 4.92
C VAL A 516 42.43 -3.51 5.12
N ILE A 517 42.07 -3.45 6.38
CA ILE A 517 40.89 -2.74 6.89
C ILE A 517 41.25 -1.26 6.81
N ASP A 518 40.50 -0.46 6.06
CA ASP A 518 40.47 0.99 6.25
C ASP A 518 39.05 1.44 6.60
N GLU A 519 38.97 2.06 7.77
CA GLU A 519 37.83 2.78 8.32
C GLU A 519 37.71 4.17 7.65
N GLU A 520 36.45 4.59 7.48
CA GLU A 520 35.96 5.97 7.30
C GLU A 520 36.25 6.74 5.98
N GLY A 521 35.17 7.34 5.43
CA GLY A 521 35.27 8.67 4.81
C GLY A 521 34.64 8.88 3.43
N HIS A 522 33.32 9.13 3.42
CA HIS A 522 32.59 10.08 2.57
C HIS A 522 32.76 10.11 1.03
N GLY A 523 31.62 9.93 0.35
CA GLY A 523 31.41 10.50 -1.00
C GLY A 523 30.47 9.72 -1.92
N SER A 524 29.35 9.18 -1.43
CA SER A 524 28.38 8.48 -2.28
C SER A 524 27.60 9.47 -3.16
N GLN A 525 27.99 9.57 -4.43
CA GLN A 525 27.07 10.01 -5.49
C GLN A 525 26.04 8.91 -5.72
N SER A 526 24.79 9.20 -5.36
CA SER A 526 23.65 8.29 -5.45
C SER A 526 23.09 8.24 -6.87
N GLN A 527 23.13 7.07 -7.50
CA GLN A 527 22.26 6.75 -8.62
C GLN A 527 21.79 5.28 -8.55
N SER A 528 20.49 5.12 -8.29
CA SER A 528 19.56 4.14 -8.90
C SER A 528 19.07 2.89 -8.12
N HIS A 529 17.75 2.70 -8.26
CA HIS A 529 16.86 1.56 -7.98
C HIS A 529 16.36 1.31 -6.55
N LEU A 530 15.64 2.30 -6.00
CA LEU A 530 14.51 2.14 -5.07
C LEU A 530 13.22 2.30 -5.91
N GLU A 531 12.95 1.44 -6.89
CA GLU A 531 12.17 1.88 -8.07
C GLU A 531 10.65 2.08 -7.92
N LEU A 532 10.07 1.96 -6.71
CA LEU A 532 8.72 2.48 -6.41
C LEU A 532 8.73 3.69 -5.46
N ARG A 533 9.85 3.91 -4.75
CA ARG A 533 10.06 5.07 -3.85
C ARG A 533 10.91 6.17 -4.51
N SER A 534 11.80 5.86 -5.45
CA SER A 534 12.81 6.78 -6.00
C SER A 534 12.39 7.56 -7.25
N ILE A 535 11.22 7.30 -7.83
CA ILE A 535 10.71 8.17 -8.90
C ILE A 535 10.28 9.52 -8.31
N PHE A 536 9.92 9.54 -7.01
CA PHE A 536 9.32 10.70 -6.36
C PHE A 536 10.20 11.32 -5.27
N ASP A 537 11.28 10.65 -4.84
CA ASP A 537 12.18 11.07 -3.76
C ASP A 537 13.06 12.28 -4.18
N ASP A 538 12.47 13.47 -4.18
CA ASP A 538 13.23 14.71 -4.25
C ASP A 538 14.08 14.85 -2.99
N ARG A 539 15.30 15.39 -3.14
CA ARG A 539 16.30 15.56 -2.06
C ARG A 539 15.81 16.46 -0.91
N SER A 540 14.63 17.05 -1.05
CA SER A 540 13.89 17.77 -0.02
C SER A 540 13.31 16.86 1.07
N TYR A 541 13.03 15.57 0.80
CA TYR A 541 12.46 14.62 1.77
C TYR A 541 13.48 14.18 2.84
N HIS A 542 14.74 13.93 2.46
CA HIS A 542 15.80 13.52 3.40
C HIS A 542 16.13 14.55 4.49
N ARG A 543 15.73 15.81 4.32
CA ARG A 543 15.99 16.84 5.33
C ARG A 543 14.98 16.84 6.48
N ALA A 544 13.85 16.15 6.34
CA ALA A 544 12.78 16.13 7.34
C ALA A 544 12.73 14.86 8.20
N THR A 545 13.35 13.74 7.77
CA THR A 545 13.22 12.42 8.44
C THR A 545 14.49 11.92 9.14
N PHE A 546 15.66 12.53 8.93
CA PHE A 546 16.93 12.01 9.49
C PHE A 546 17.73 13.04 10.31
N SER A 547 17.09 13.64 11.31
CA SER A 547 17.83 14.35 12.37
C SER A 547 17.17 14.16 13.73
N TYR A 548 17.09 12.90 14.17
CA TYR A 548 16.92 12.61 15.59
C TYR A 548 18.30 12.54 16.25
N LYS A 549 18.68 13.62 16.96
CA LYS A 549 19.63 13.51 18.06
C LYS A 549 18.80 13.23 19.32
N PRO A 550 19.07 12.17 20.09
CA PRO A 550 18.36 11.95 21.33
C PRO A 550 18.77 13.03 22.33
N GLU A 551 17.92 14.04 22.55
CA GLU A 551 18.03 14.84 23.76
C GLU A 551 17.58 13.97 24.94
N GLN A 552 18.54 13.63 25.79
CA GLN A 552 18.29 13.01 27.08
C GLN A 552 17.47 13.97 27.96
N GLN A 553 16.15 13.79 27.96
CA GLN A 553 15.31 14.24 29.07
C GLN A 553 14.62 13.04 29.70
N ASN A 554 15.26 12.55 30.78
CA ASN A 554 14.66 11.65 31.76
C ASN A 554 13.43 12.32 32.37
N ARG A 555 12.25 12.01 31.82
CA ARG A 555 10.99 11.99 32.54
C ARG A 555 10.33 10.66 32.25
N GLU A 556 9.84 9.98 33.28
CA GLU A 556 9.04 8.76 33.17
C GLU A 556 7.84 9.03 32.24
N ARG A 557 8.03 8.78 30.94
CA ARG A 557 6.97 8.91 29.93
C ARG A 557 6.28 7.55 29.83
N LYS A 558 4.94 7.57 29.78
CA LYS A 558 4.13 6.42 29.34
C LYS A 558 4.78 5.83 28.09
N GLN A 559 5.09 4.55 28.12
CA GLN A 559 5.66 3.86 26.97
C GLN A 559 4.53 3.61 25.97
N TYR A 560 4.54 4.34 24.84
CA TYR A 560 3.57 4.17 23.77
C TYR A 560 3.87 2.92 22.93
N SER A 561 2.85 2.37 22.28
CA SER A 561 3.03 1.30 21.28
C SER A 561 3.84 1.78 20.05
N PRO A 562 4.58 0.89 19.38
CA PRO A 562 5.19 1.20 18.09
C PRO A 562 4.15 1.59 17.03
N GLY A 563 4.47 2.59 16.23
CA GLY A 563 3.60 3.09 15.16
C GLY A 563 4.22 4.25 14.41
N TYR A 564 3.43 4.90 13.56
CA TYR A 564 3.89 6.02 12.76
C TYR A 564 4.12 7.28 13.60
N THR A 565 5.20 7.99 13.28
CA THR A 565 5.49 9.34 13.77
C THR A 565 5.79 10.23 12.56
N THR A 566 4.74 10.71 11.92
CA THR A 566 4.77 11.34 10.61
C THR A 566 5.25 12.79 10.70
N HIS A 567 6.20 13.14 9.84
CA HIS A 567 6.68 14.51 9.63
C HIS A 567 6.36 14.93 8.19
N ASP A 568 5.56 15.98 8.03
CA ASP A 568 5.11 16.47 6.74
C ASP A 568 5.08 18.00 6.67
N ALA A 569 4.53 18.58 5.59
CA ALA A 569 4.53 20.01 5.37
C ALA A 569 3.77 20.83 6.44
N LEU A 570 2.91 20.20 7.26
CA LEU A 570 2.18 20.86 8.35
C LEU A 570 2.74 20.51 9.74
N GLY A 571 3.96 19.97 9.81
CA GLY A 571 4.65 19.60 11.04
C GLY A 571 4.53 18.12 11.38
N ASN A 572 4.49 17.81 12.68
CA ASN A 572 4.61 16.44 13.22
C ASN A 572 3.44 16.01 14.11
N ASP A 573 2.29 16.66 13.94
CA ASP A 573 1.05 16.39 14.67
C ASP A 573 -0.01 15.78 13.73
N GLY A 574 0.42 15.08 12.69
CA GLY A 574 -0.50 14.43 11.74
C GLY A 574 -1.18 13.22 12.34
N ASP A 575 -0.42 12.35 12.99
CA ASP A 575 -0.97 11.11 13.54
C ASP A 575 -1.97 11.41 14.66
N ASP A 576 -3.08 10.68 14.67
CA ASP A 576 -4.13 10.85 15.66
C ASP A 576 -3.75 10.22 17.01
N THR A 577 -2.86 9.25 17.00
CA THR A 577 -2.41 8.48 18.16
C THR A 577 -0.92 8.70 18.35
N LEU A 578 -0.48 8.75 19.61
CA LEU A 578 0.94 8.93 19.94
C LEU A 578 1.62 7.56 19.97
N HIS A 579 2.73 7.44 19.23
CA HIS A 579 3.51 6.21 19.14
C HIS A 579 4.97 6.41 19.51
N SER A 580 5.62 5.33 19.88
CA SER A 580 7.07 5.23 19.71
C SER A 580 7.37 5.00 18.22
N PRO A 581 8.36 5.68 17.63
CA PRO A 581 8.67 5.52 16.22
C PRO A 581 9.04 4.08 15.91
N ILE A 582 8.51 3.53 14.81
CA ILE A 582 9.01 2.28 14.24
C ILE A 582 10.46 2.52 13.82
N ILE A 583 11.38 1.71 14.36
CA ILE A 583 12.78 1.73 13.93
C ILE A 583 12.85 1.02 12.58
N GLU A 584 12.78 1.78 11.49
CA GLU A 584 13.20 1.31 10.17
C GLU A 584 14.71 1.56 10.05
N ASP A 585 15.54 0.62 10.52
CA ASP A 585 16.99 0.73 10.30
C ASP A 585 17.23 0.55 8.79
N GLU A 586 17.80 1.55 8.13
CA GLU A 586 18.07 1.54 6.69
C GLU A 586 18.84 0.27 6.31
N ARG A 587 18.17 -0.76 5.75
CA ARG A 587 18.84 -1.94 5.19
C ARG A 587 17.92 -2.90 4.42
N TYR A 588 17.04 -2.36 3.57
CA TYR A 588 16.40 -3.20 2.54
C TYR A 588 17.47 -3.87 1.66
N MET A 589 17.37 -5.20 1.47
CA MET A 589 18.17 -5.90 0.47
C MET A 589 17.46 -5.79 -0.88
N LYS A 590 17.74 -4.71 -1.62
CA LYS A 590 17.24 -4.51 -2.99
C LYS A 590 17.29 -5.80 -3.83
N LEU A 591 18.40 -6.53 -3.69
CA LEU A 591 18.58 -7.88 -4.19
C LEU A 591 19.20 -8.73 -3.08
N PHE A 592 18.71 -9.95 -2.94
CA PHE A 592 19.26 -10.99 -2.09
C PHE A 592 19.22 -12.32 -2.82
N TRP A 593 20.08 -13.25 -2.45
CA TRP A 593 20.07 -14.56 -3.08
C TRP A 593 20.54 -15.68 -2.16
N ALA A 594 20.04 -16.87 -2.48
CA ALA A 594 20.40 -18.11 -1.86
C ALA A 594 21.45 -18.85 -2.69
N ASN A 595 22.47 -19.41 -2.03
CA ASN A 595 23.41 -20.34 -2.64
C ASN A 595 22.92 -21.77 -2.36
N ALA A 596 22.78 -22.60 -3.40
CA ALA A 596 22.27 -23.96 -3.26
C ALA A 596 23.14 -24.96 -4.03
N SER A 597 23.35 -26.13 -3.42
CA SER A 597 24.21 -27.20 -3.96
C SER A 597 25.66 -26.77 -4.19
N PHE A 598 26.17 -25.80 -3.42
CA PHE A 598 27.57 -25.37 -3.47
C PHE A 598 28.44 -26.35 -2.67
N PRO A 599 29.64 -26.73 -3.16
CA PRO A 599 30.60 -27.52 -2.37
C PRO A 599 31.04 -26.81 -1.09
N ASN A 600 31.17 -25.48 -1.15
CA ASN A 600 31.41 -24.61 0.00
C ASN A 600 30.45 -23.41 -0.09
N PRO A 601 29.51 -23.22 0.85
CA PRO A 601 28.53 -22.13 0.79
C PRO A 601 29.12 -20.72 0.71
N SER A 602 30.35 -20.53 1.20
CA SER A 602 31.07 -19.25 1.24
C SER A 602 31.94 -18.98 0.02
N HIS A 603 32.03 -19.90 -0.95
CA HIS A 603 32.87 -19.76 -2.14
C HIS A 603 32.11 -20.19 -3.40
N TYR A 604 32.05 -19.30 -4.39
CA TYR A 604 31.32 -19.53 -5.62
C TYR A 604 32.17 -20.37 -6.58
N PRO A 605 31.62 -21.46 -7.15
CA PRO A 605 32.35 -22.25 -8.14
C PRO A 605 32.61 -21.42 -9.42
N PRO A 606 33.53 -21.88 -10.30
CA PRO A 606 33.86 -21.15 -11.53
C PRO A 606 32.65 -20.81 -12.40
N SER A 607 31.65 -21.69 -12.40
CA SER A 607 30.35 -21.46 -13.03
C SER A 607 29.20 -22.15 -12.30
N PHE A 608 28.00 -21.61 -12.44
CA PHE A 608 26.78 -22.10 -11.79
C PHE A 608 25.52 -21.61 -12.52
N ASP A 609 24.38 -22.21 -12.21
CA ASP A 609 23.10 -21.70 -12.71
C ASP A 609 22.68 -20.45 -11.93
N VAL A 610 22.20 -19.42 -12.64
CA VAL A 610 21.66 -18.21 -12.02
C VAL A 610 20.16 -18.18 -12.25
N VAL A 611 19.41 -18.56 -11.22
CA VAL A 611 17.95 -18.62 -11.18
C VAL A 611 17.42 -17.29 -10.62
N PHE A 612 16.36 -16.76 -11.21
CA PHE A 612 15.73 -15.49 -10.81
C PHE A 612 14.26 -15.47 -11.18
N THR A 613 13.48 -14.62 -10.51
CA THR A 613 12.07 -14.38 -10.87
C THR A 613 11.95 -13.64 -12.21
N ASN A 614 10.94 -13.94 -13.02
CA ASN A 614 10.68 -13.28 -14.31
C ASN A 614 10.57 -11.75 -14.22
N TYR A 615 10.19 -11.20 -13.07
CA TYR A 615 10.20 -9.76 -12.79
C TYR A 615 11.59 -9.12 -12.96
N LEU A 616 12.67 -9.86 -12.69
CA LEU A 616 14.05 -9.37 -12.74
C LEU A 616 14.70 -9.51 -14.12
N THR A 617 14.08 -10.22 -15.07
CA THR A 617 14.69 -10.59 -16.36
C THR A 617 15.28 -9.39 -17.10
N LYS A 618 14.50 -8.32 -17.30
CA LYS A 618 14.97 -7.12 -17.99
C LYS A 618 16.14 -6.45 -17.25
N ARG A 619 16.04 -6.32 -15.92
CA ARG A 619 17.10 -5.69 -15.11
C ARG A 619 18.41 -6.47 -15.15
N ILE A 620 18.31 -7.80 -15.08
CA ILE A 620 19.46 -8.71 -15.16
C ILE A 620 20.12 -8.62 -16.54
N LEU A 621 19.35 -8.70 -17.62
CA LEU A 621 19.89 -8.59 -18.98
C LEU A 621 20.48 -7.20 -19.27
N ASP A 622 19.84 -6.12 -18.82
CA ASP A 622 20.37 -4.76 -18.94
C ASP A 622 21.72 -4.62 -18.21
N ALA A 623 21.86 -5.22 -17.02
CA ALA A 623 23.11 -5.23 -16.27
C ALA A 623 24.20 -6.08 -16.94
N LEU A 624 23.86 -7.28 -17.41
CA LEU A 624 24.78 -8.16 -18.13
C LEU A 624 25.32 -7.47 -19.40
N ASN A 625 24.43 -6.87 -20.19
CA ASN A 625 24.79 -6.10 -21.38
C ASN A 625 25.72 -4.92 -21.05
N LYS A 626 25.43 -4.14 -19.99
CA LYS A 626 26.31 -3.05 -19.52
C LYS A 626 27.71 -3.53 -19.15
N THR A 627 27.84 -4.75 -18.64
CA THR A 627 29.12 -5.35 -18.24
C THR A 627 29.85 -6.07 -19.38
N GLY A 628 29.25 -6.13 -20.58
CA GLY A 628 29.79 -6.85 -21.73
C GLY A 628 29.70 -8.37 -21.63
N ALA A 629 28.87 -8.90 -20.72
CA ALA A 629 28.65 -10.34 -20.59
C ALA A 629 27.85 -10.87 -21.80
N PRO A 630 28.10 -12.11 -22.27
CA PRO A 630 27.61 -12.60 -23.55
C PRO A 630 26.15 -13.11 -23.53
N TYR A 631 25.40 -12.87 -22.46
CA TYR A 631 24.05 -13.42 -22.26
C TYR A 631 22.97 -12.50 -22.82
N THR A 632 21.96 -13.12 -23.43
CA THR A 632 20.86 -12.47 -24.13
C THR A 632 19.52 -13.06 -23.69
N GLU A 633 18.40 -12.55 -24.23
CA GLU A 633 17.07 -13.12 -23.99
C GLU A 633 16.98 -14.60 -24.40
N ASN A 634 17.76 -15.05 -25.38
CA ASN A 634 17.77 -16.46 -25.82
C ASN A 634 18.36 -17.41 -24.78
N ASP A 635 19.13 -16.90 -23.82
CA ASP A 635 19.75 -17.68 -22.75
C ASP A 635 18.84 -17.82 -21.53
N VAL A 636 17.72 -17.11 -21.50
CA VAL A 636 16.75 -17.12 -20.40
C VAL A 636 15.72 -18.22 -20.62
N ILE A 637 15.76 -19.23 -19.75
CA ILE A 637 14.90 -20.42 -19.84
C ILE A 637 14.08 -20.55 -18.55
N ASP A 638 12.87 -21.10 -18.64
CA ASP A 638 12.07 -21.39 -17.44
C ASP A 638 12.77 -22.48 -16.59
N TYR A 639 13.04 -22.19 -15.32
CA TYR A 639 13.77 -23.10 -14.41
C TYR A 639 12.85 -24.17 -13.81
N LEU A 640 11.61 -23.77 -13.50
CA LEU A 640 10.52 -24.61 -13.00
C LEU A 640 9.27 -24.39 -13.88
N PRO A 641 8.26 -25.29 -13.84
CA PRO A 641 6.98 -25.02 -14.47
C PRO A 641 6.40 -23.69 -13.98
N ARG A 642 5.84 -22.87 -14.89
CA ARG A 642 5.29 -21.54 -14.54
C ARG A 642 4.18 -21.54 -13.49
N ALA A 643 3.60 -22.70 -13.21
CA ALA A 643 2.62 -22.89 -12.14
C ALA A 643 3.25 -22.87 -10.73
N TYR A 644 4.57 -23.11 -10.62
CA TYR A 644 5.30 -22.93 -9.38
C TYR A 644 5.94 -21.54 -9.35
N THR A 645 5.52 -20.73 -8.40
CA THR A 645 5.86 -19.31 -8.32
C THR A 645 6.51 -18.97 -6.96
N SER A 646 6.87 -17.71 -6.78
CA SER A 646 7.37 -17.21 -5.49
C SER A 646 6.38 -17.38 -4.34
N ARG A 647 5.07 -17.53 -4.60
CA ARG A 647 4.04 -17.78 -3.56
C ARG A 647 4.24 -19.14 -2.87
N GLU A 648 4.64 -20.15 -3.64
CA GLU A 648 4.81 -21.52 -3.14
C GLU A 648 6.06 -21.67 -2.26
N VAL A 649 7.05 -20.78 -2.37
CA VAL A 649 8.35 -20.90 -1.65
C VAL A 649 8.17 -20.97 -0.14
N LEU A 650 7.44 -20.04 0.47
CA LEU A 650 7.19 -20.06 1.91
C LEU A 650 6.24 -21.20 2.31
N VAL A 651 5.21 -21.46 1.49
CA VAL A 651 4.24 -22.53 1.76
C VAL A 651 4.94 -23.90 1.82
N ASP A 652 5.75 -24.23 0.83
CA ASP A 652 6.49 -25.49 0.79
C ASP A 652 7.55 -25.57 1.89
N HIS A 653 8.27 -24.47 2.15
CA HIS A 653 9.30 -24.46 3.18
C HIS A 653 8.72 -24.66 4.58
N THR A 654 7.62 -23.99 4.89
CA THR A 654 6.92 -24.11 6.19
C THR A 654 6.35 -25.52 6.38
N ALA A 655 5.71 -26.09 5.37
CA ALA A 655 5.18 -27.45 5.41
C ALA A 655 6.26 -28.52 5.70
N ARG A 656 7.50 -28.29 5.25
CA ARG A 656 8.64 -29.22 5.47
C ARG A 656 9.35 -29.01 6.81
N ASN A 657 9.48 -27.75 7.26
CA ASN A 657 10.45 -27.38 8.28
C ASN A 657 9.83 -26.82 9.57
N TRP A 658 8.56 -26.44 9.58
CA TRP A 658 7.93 -25.80 10.75
C TRP A 658 7.05 -26.78 11.54
N GLY A 659 6.86 -26.46 12.82
CA GLY A 659 6.02 -27.24 13.72
C GLY A 659 4.56 -27.26 13.23
N GLN A 660 3.96 -28.45 13.23
CA GLN A 660 2.60 -28.68 12.74
C GLN A 660 1.55 -28.76 13.85
N ASP A 661 1.95 -28.47 15.09
CA ASP A 661 1.05 -28.45 16.26
C ASP A 661 0.47 -27.05 16.45
N ARG A 662 -0.72 -26.83 15.89
CA ARG A 662 -1.43 -25.55 15.96
C ARG A 662 -1.75 -25.12 17.39
N GLU A 663 -2.10 -26.06 18.28
CA GLU A 663 -2.57 -25.74 19.63
C GLU A 663 -1.44 -25.24 20.53
N ASN A 664 -0.20 -25.64 20.24
CA ASN A 664 0.98 -25.29 21.02
C ASN A 664 1.91 -24.28 20.30
N CYS A 665 1.44 -23.57 19.27
CA CYS A 665 2.23 -22.49 18.69
C CYS A 665 2.48 -21.39 19.74
N PRO A 666 3.73 -20.93 19.94
CA PRO A 666 4.01 -19.80 20.82
C PRO A 666 3.40 -18.53 20.22
N ILE A 667 2.53 -17.83 20.93
CA ILE A 667 1.94 -16.56 20.47
C ILE A 667 2.56 -15.43 21.27
N ARG A 668 3.16 -14.45 20.59
CA ARG A 668 3.62 -13.21 21.22
C ARG A 668 2.42 -12.33 21.53
N ARG A 669 2.19 -11.95 22.80
CA ARG A 669 1.13 -10.99 23.13
C ARG A 669 1.65 -9.56 23.00
N PRO A 670 0.80 -8.61 22.61
CA PRO A 670 1.16 -7.19 22.63
C PRO A 670 1.67 -6.75 24.00
N GLY A 671 2.90 -6.23 24.04
CA GLY A 671 3.56 -5.82 25.28
C GLY A 671 4.59 -6.81 25.83
N ASP A 672 4.63 -8.05 25.31
CA ASP A 672 5.68 -9.02 25.64
C ASP A 672 7.00 -8.58 24.98
N ARG A 673 7.99 -8.23 25.81
CA ARG A 673 9.33 -7.82 25.37
C ARG A 673 10.24 -9.00 25.09
#